data_AF-A0A3M7IIL9-F1
#
_entry.id   AF-A0A3M7IIL9-F1
#
_cell.length_a   1.000
_cell.length_b   1.000
_cell.length_c   1.000
_cell.angle_alpha   90.00
_cell.angle_beta   90.00
_cell.angle_gamma   90.00
#
_symmetry.space_group_name_H-M   'P 1'
#
loop_
_entity.id
_entity.type
_entity.pdbx_description
1 polymer ?
#
loop_
_entity_poly.entity_id
_entity_poly.type
_entity_poly.pdbx_seq_one_letter_code
_entity_poly.pdbx_strand_id
1 'polypeptide(L)'
;MLRNIFACLTVVGCGILLPVNLVSSNNSAKNASFFLKMTPQYMYGSQAFWAYVAAAYIFDAIIFYFLWRNYKAVVRLRRAYFDSPDFQRSLHARTLLLTDIPKEFRSDEGIVKITEEVHATNDLPRAAVARNVKDLPDLVEEHEETVRALEGHLAKYFKDPNRLPAKRPMCKVSKNDKSYTKGQKVDAIEYLTARIKELEIEIREVRESVDKRNALSYGFASYESINEAHSTAYVARKGGPQGTIIRLAPKPNDLVWKNLKMLKNERNWQNFINNLWVALLTIVWVAPNVLISVFLSNLTHLGLLWPAFNDNLMANQKWWSVFQGVAAPAITTAFYYYLPHIFRQLCINSGDVTKTSRERHVMHKLYSFFVINNLIVFSLFSAVFGFITAAVNASKTDSAWDAIVDSEPFVKIVSTLCQVSPYWVSWLLQRNLGAAIDLSQLTNLAWGSFSRRFLSPTPRQLIELSAPQPFDYASYYNYFLFYSTVAFCYAGLQPLALPVTAFYFWIDSWIKKYLLLYVFITKYESGGMFWRTLFNRVLVFTVLGNIVIALLVGAQAVGVYEGNVANWGMLVAMVPLPFLIAGFKWYCARTFDDEIHYYQMGKAMKDAEWHAGNEQKRRKGDRVGVRFGHPVLYKPLMTPMVSAKAQHLLKQVYSGRTSLDDNGTVAGFSDVYMDAMDTNRPGKPSGMAPFEVVPEHEMDFEHYKNRPEFRDELGGDGELYGQAQDIIRPGTPGTMTTMSRTGTMETFDSRGRRSGSRGPLAGRSRSDSRDSEQTAVNAPTEYPRGYHHTPNLRDASPAGSDYSVDDTNRGRFLDIGSHKTSQEGLVSNAARMGGSPPPTLPTPRAPSPGGYSAIYGGGRGGSNASTPAGDAEEDTSYDYFRRGRNL
;
A
#
# COMPACT_ATOMS: atom_id res chain seq x y z
N MET A 1 -18.92 -6.80 0.68
CA MET A 1 -20.09 -6.34 1.48
C MET A 1 -20.98 -5.37 0.69
N LEU A 2 -20.60 -4.09 0.56
CA LEU A 2 -21.48 -2.97 0.13
C LEU A 2 -22.29 -3.25 -1.15
N ARG A 3 -21.65 -3.81 -2.19
CA ARG A 3 -22.30 -4.30 -3.43
C ARG A 3 -23.59 -5.08 -3.19
N ASN A 4 -23.59 -6.03 -2.26
CA ASN A 4 -24.74 -6.87 -1.96
C ASN A 4 -25.81 -6.12 -1.15
N ILE A 5 -25.39 -5.21 -0.25
CA ILE A 5 -26.30 -4.33 0.49
C ILE A 5 -27.05 -3.42 -0.49
N PHE A 6 -26.34 -2.68 -1.34
CA PHE A 6 -26.95 -1.76 -2.30
C PHE A 6 -27.78 -2.48 -3.37
N ALA A 7 -27.44 -3.72 -3.76
CA ALA A 7 -28.30 -4.53 -4.62
C ALA A 7 -29.65 -4.87 -3.95
N CYS A 8 -29.65 -5.34 -2.69
CA CYS A 8 -30.89 -5.62 -1.97
C CYS A 8 -31.70 -4.35 -1.65
N LEU A 9 -31.02 -3.28 -1.23
CA LEU A 9 -31.65 -1.97 -1.03
C LEU A 9 -32.26 -1.43 -2.33
N THR A 10 -31.62 -1.62 -3.48
CA THR A 10 -32.18 -1.22 -4.79
C THR A 10 -33.52 -1.91 -5.06
N VAL A 11 -33.61 -3.22 -4.88
CA VAL A 11 -34.85 -3.98 -5.13
C VAL A 11 -35.99 -3.48 -4.23
N VAL A 12 -35.73 -3.26 -2.93
CA VAL A 12 -36.73 -2.78 -1.97
C VAL A 12 -37.07 -1.30 -2.18
N GLY A 13 -36.06 -0.44 -2.30
CA GLY A 13 -36.22 1.00 -2.41
C GLY A 13 -36.87 1.42 -3.73
N CYS A 14 -36.41 0.89 -4.87
CA CYS A 14 -37.07 1.14 -6.15
C CYS A 14 -38.42 0.41 -6.24
N GLY A 15 -38.58 -0.77 -5.64
CA GLY A 15 -39.83 -1.53 -5.65
C GLY A 15 -40.95 -0.96 -4.79
N ILE A 16 -40.62 -0.29 -3.67
CA ILE A 16 -41.61 0.30 -2.76
C ILE A 16 -41.75 1.81 -2.99
N LEU A 17 -40.65 2.57 -2.96
CA LEU A 17 -40.73 4.03 -2.90
C LEU A 17 -41.07 4.66 -4.26
N LEU A 18 -40.61 4.12 -5.39
CA LEU A 18 -40.95 4.71 -6.70
C LEU A 18 -42.45 4.57 -7.04
N PRO A 19 -43.11 3.41 -6.89
CA PRO A 19 -44.57 3.32 -7.07
C PRO A 19 -45.34 4.21 -6.11
N VAL A 20 -44.94 4.26 -4.83
CA VAL A 20 -45.57 5.13 -3.82
C VAL A 20 -45.49 6.60 -4.22
N ASN A 21 -44.33 7.08 -4.67
CA ASN A 21 -44.11 8.47 -5.06
C ASN A 21 -44.88 8.86 -6.34
N LEU A 22 -44.97 7.95 -7.31
CA LEU A 22 -45.68 8.18 -8.56
C LEU A 22 -47.20 8.13 -8.40
N VAL A 23 -47.74 7.21 -7.59
CA VAL A 23 -49.18 7.08 -7.32
C VAL A 23 -49.69 8.18 -6.38
N SER A 24 -48.87 8.62 -5.42
CA SER A 24 -49.24 9.66 -4.44
C SER A 24 -48.93 11.10 -4.90
N SER A 25 -48.62 11.29 -6.19
CA SER A 25 -48.19 12.59 -6.72
C SER A 25 -49.38 13.49 -7.03
N ASN A 26 -49.50 14.63 -6.33
CA ASN A 26 -50.62 15.57 -6.53
C ASN A 26 -50.60 16.23 -7.92
N ASN A 27 -51.75 16.73 -8.36
CA ASN A 27 -51.95 17.35 -9.69
C ASN A 27 -50.91 18.44 -10.04
N SER A 28 -50.38 19.17 -9.05
CA SER A 28 -49.32 20.17 -9.19
C SER A 28 -48.02 19.61 -9.81
N ALA A 29 -47.80 18.30 -9.72
CA ALA A 29 -46.64 17.64 -10.31
C ALA A 29 -46.70 17.59 -11.86
N LYS A 30 -47.84 17.84 -12.52
CA LYS A 30 -48.00 17.64 -13.98
C LYS A 30 -46.89 18.30 -14.82
N ASN A 31 -46.52 19.54 -14.50
CA ASN A 31 -45.47 20.29 -15.22
C ASN A 31 -44.03 20.04 -14.70
N ALA A 32 -43.85 19.23 -13.65
CA ALA A 32 -42.52 18.92 -13.11
C ALA A 32 -41.73 17.94 -14.00
N SER A 33 -40.40 18.00 -13.91
CA SER A 33 -39.52 17.08 -14.64
C SER A 33 -39.64 15.65 -14.12
N PHE A 34 -39.35 14.65 -14.98
CA PHE A 34 -39.49 13.23 -14.65
C PHE A 34 -38.68 12.80 -13.42
N PHE A 35 -37.47 13.35 -13.23
CA PHE A 35 -36.67 13.11 -12.04
C PHE A 35 -37.28 13.71 -10.77
N LEU A 36 -37.90 14.90 -10.84
CA LEU A 36 -38.50 15.54 -9.67
C LEU A 36 -39.82 14.87 -9.26
N LYS A 37 -40.55 14.30 -10.22
CA LYS A 37 -41.73 13.43 -10.00
C LYS A 37 -41.42 12.14 -9.23
N MET A 38 -40.16 11.72 -9.17
CA MET A 38 -39.73 10.58 -8.35
C MET A 38 -39.43 10.95 -6.89
N THR A 39 -39.41 12.24 -6.56
CA THR A 39 -39.16 12.73 -5.19
C THR A 39 -40.48 12.94 -4.41
N PRO A 40 -40.47 12.87 -3.07
CA PRO A 40 -41.66 13.15 -2.25
C PRO A 40 -42.11 14.62 -2.22
N GLN A 41 -41.49 15.53 -2.98
CA GLN A 41 -41.77 16.98 -2.95
C GLN A 41 -43.23 17.36 -3.29
N TYR A 42 -43.99 16.46 -3.94
CA TYR A 42 -45.38 16.67 -4.35
C TYR A 42 -46.39 15.77 -3.61
N MET A 43 -45.96 15.07 -2.56
CA MET A 43 -46.81 14.24 -1.71
C MET A 43 -47.20 15.03 -0.44
N TYR A 44 -48.38 15.64 -0.42
CA TYR A 44 -48.89 16.35 0.77
C TYR A 44 -50.11 15.62 1.33
N GLY A 45 -50.22 15.55 2.67
CA GLY A 45 -51.39 15.01 3.39
C GLY A 45 -51.64 13.49 3.28
N SER A 46 -50.91 12.77 2.42
CA SER A 46 -51.17 11.34 2.16
C SER A 46 -50.66 10.40 3.27
N GLN A 47 -51.45 9.36 3.57
CA GLN A 47 -51.03 8.24 4.44
C GLN A 47 -49.81 7.46 3.90
N ALA A 48 -49.44 7.68 2.62
CA ALA A 48 -48.27 7.11 1.96
C ALA A 48 -46.94 7.27 2.72
N PHE A 49 -46.80 8.25 3.63
CA PHE A 49 -45.61 8.39 4.47
C PHE A 49 -45.39 7.21 5.44
N TRP A 50 -46.40 6.39 5.74
CA TRP A 50 -46.18 5.11 6.43
C TRP A 50 -45.27 4.14 5.63
N ALA A 51 -45.27 4.21 4.30
CA ALA A 51 -44.36 3.40 3.47
C ALA A 51 -42.89 3.83 3.63
N TYR A 52 -42.63 5.10 3.94
CA TYR A 52 -41.28 5.60 4.25
C TYR A 52 -40.78 5.09 5.60
N VAL A 53 -41.64 5.11 6.62
CA VAL A 53 -41.33 4.52 7.94
C VAL A 53 -41.07 3.01 7.80
N ALA A 54 -41.93 2.29 7.09
CA ALA A 54 -41.74 0.85 6.81
C ALA A 54 -40.46 0.57 6.02
N ALA A 55 -40.14 1.37 4.99
CA ALA A 55 -38.91 1.23 4.21
C ALA A 55 -37.66 1.42 5.08
N ALA A 56 -37.65 2.38 6.01
CA ALA A 56 -36.54 2.58 6.94
C ALA A 56 -36.28 1.33 7.81
N TYR A 57 -37.33 0.73 8.40
CA TYR A 57 -37.21 -0.52 9.15
C TYR A 57 -36.68 -1.69 8.30
N ILE A 58 -37.11 -1.80 7.03
CA ILE A 58 -36.64 -2.85 6.12
C ILE A 58 -35.17 -2.61 5.70
N PHE A 59 -34.79 -1.35 5.44
CA PHE A 59 -33.42 -0.97 5.11
C PHE A 59 -32.45 -1.27 6.26
N ASP A 60 -32.80 -0.90 7.50
CA ASP A 60 -32.03 -1.21 8.70
C ASP A 60 -31.87 -2.73 8.88
N ALA A 61 -32.95 -3.50 8.74
CA ALA A 61 -32.91 -4.96 8.83
C ALA A 61 -31.97 -5.61 7.79
N ILE A 62 -31.99 -5.12 6.54
CA ILE A 62 -31.07 -5.55 5.47
C ILE A 62 -29.62 -5.23 5.84
N ILE A 63 -29.36 -4.01 6.33
CA ILE A 63 -28.02 -3.57 6.74
C ILE A 63 -27.52 -4.41 7.92
N PHE A 64 -28.33 -4.62 8.97
CA PHE A 64 -27.95 -5.46 10.12
C PHE A 64 -27.65 -6.90 9.73
N TYR A 65 -28.50 -7.52 8.89
CA TYR A 65 -28.27 -8.89 8.40
C TYR A 65 -26.93 -9.02 7.67
N PHE A 66 -26.65 -8.12 6.72
CA PHE A 66 -25.39 -8.15 6.00
C PHE A 66 -24.19 -7.80 6.90
N LEU A 67 -24.31 -6.81 7.79
CA LEU A 67 -23.26 -6.48 8.75
C LEU A 67 -22.90 -7.68 9.63
N TRP A 68 -23.88 -8.33 10.26
CA TRP A 68 -23.70 -9.51 11.10
C TRP A 68 -23.07 -10.69 10.34
N ARG A 69 -23.56 -10.97 9.12
CA ARG A 69 -23.00 -12.03 8.25
C ARG A 69 -21.56 -11.75 7.85
N ASN A 70 -21.22 -10.49 7.53
CA ASN A 70 -19.84 -10.12 7.19
C ASN A 70 -18.95 -10.06 8.45
N TYR A 71 -19.48 -9.69 9.62
CA TYR A 71 -18.75 -9.73 10.89
C TYR A 71 -18.26 -11.14 11.21
N LYS A 72 -19.16 -12.14 11.16
CA LYS A 72 -18.80 -13.56 11.33
C LYS A 72 -17.77 -14.05 10.31
N ALA A 73 -17.82 -13.55 9.07
CA ALA A 73 -16.82 -13.88 8.05
C ALA A 73 -15.45 -13.27 8.35
N VAL A 74 -15.39 -12.00 8.78
CA VAL A 74 -14.15 -11.32 9.17
C VAL A 74 -13.54 -11.95 10.43
N VAL A 75 -14.34 -12.32 11.43
CA VAL A 75 -13.87 -13.07 12.61
C VAL A 75 -13.24 -14.41 12.18
N ARG A 76 -13.89 -15.17 11.30
CA ARG A 76 -13.34 -16.43 10.79
C ARG A 76 -12.01 -16.24 10.05
N LEU A 77 -11.90 -15.22 9.20
CA LEU A 77 -10.66 -14.86 8.50
C LEU A 77 -9.58 -14.41 9.48
N ARG A 78 -9.95 -13.70 10.56
CA ARG A 78 -9.03 -13.28 11.62
C ARG A 78 -8.51 -14.46 12.45
N ARG A 79 -9.33 -15.48 12.71
CA ARG A 79 -8.89 -16.75 13.30
C ARG A 79 -7.92 -17.48 12.37
N ALA A 80 -8.29 -17.71 11.12
CA ALA A 80 -7.41 -18.34 10.13
C ALA A 80 -6.07 -17.58 9.91
N TYR A 81 -6.06 -16.25 10.07
CA TYR A 81 -4.84 -15.46 10.09
C TYR A 81 -3.97 -15.75 11.34
N PHE A 82 -4.56 -15.84 12.53
CA PHE A 82 -3.82 -16.24 13.73
C PHE A 82 -3.32 -17.69 13.67
N ASP A 83 -4.07 -18.59 13.03
CA ASP A 83 -3.67 -19.99 12.83
C ASP A 83 -2.65 -20.18 11.68
N SER A 84 -2.29 -19.10 10.96
CA SER A 84 -1.29 -19.16 9.89
C SER A 84 0.11 -19.47 10.43
N PRO A 85 0.93 -20.24 9.70
CA PRO A 85 2.25 -20.64 10.19
C PRO A 85 3.17 -19.43 10.42
N ASP A 86 2.95 -18.33 9.71
CA ASP A 86 3.83 -17.16 9.73
C ASP A 86 3.48 -16.23 10.88
N PHE A 87 2.20 -16.10 11.25
CA PHE A 87 1.82 -15.49 12.54
C PHE A 87 2.35 -16.34 13.71
N GLN A 88 2.18 -17.66 13.66
CA GLN A 88 2.66 -18.59 14.70
C GLN A 88 4.19 -18.63 14.85
N ARG A 89 4.94 -18.37 13.76
CA ARG A 89 6.41 -18.24 13.77
C ARG A 89 6.91 -16.86 14.15
N SER A 90 6.11 -15.82 13.92
CA SER A 90 6.49 -14.42 14.14
C SER A 90 6.96 -14.15 15.57
N LEU A 91 7.73 -13.08 15.76
CA LEU A 91 8.04 -12.63 17.12
C LEU A 91 6.89 -11.77 17.67
N HIS A 92 6.26 -10.94 16.83
CA HIS A 92 5.21 -10.02 17.30
C HIS A 92 3.98 -10.71 17.90
N ALA A 93 3.62 -11.93 17.46
CA ALA A 93 2.53 -12.71 18.06
C ALA A 93 2.74 -13.08 19.55
N ARG A 94 3.98 -13.14 20.03
CA ARG A 94 4.32 -13.53 21.42
C ARG A 94 4.94 -12.40 22.25
N THR A 95 5.04 -11.20 21.68
CA THR A 95 5.62 -10.02 22.34
C THR A 95 4.54 -9.02 22.73
N LEU A 96 4.70 -8.42 23.90
CA LEU A 96 3.92 -7.30 24.41
C LEU A 96 4.72 -6.01 24.30
N LEU A 97 4.03 -4.94 23.92
CA LEU A 97 4.49 -3.56 24.03
C LEU A 97 3.90 -2.98 25.33
N LEU A 98 4.78 -2.49 26.21
CA LEU A 98 4.43 -1.75 27.42
C LEU A 98 4.73 -0.27 27.18
N THR A 99 3.76 0.61 27.41
CA THR A 99 3.98 2.07 27.45
C THR A 99 3.62 2.65 28.82
N ASP A 100 4.07 3.88 29.05
CA ASP A 100 3.82 4.67 30.27
C ASP A 100 4.49 4.10 31.54
N ILE A 101 5.67 3.50 31.37
CA ILE A 101 6.45 2.87 32.47
C ILE A 101 6.96 3.94 33.47
N PRO A 102 6.64 3.83 34.78
CA PRO A 102 7.15 4.70 35.85
C PRO A 102 8.68 4.65 35.95
N LYS A 103 9.32 5.71 36.44
CA LYS A 103 10.80 5.83 36.42
C LYS A 103 11.52 4.68 37.12
N GLU A 104 10.98 4.20 38.25
CA GLU A 104 11.54 3.11 39.06
C GLU A 104 11.62 1.76 38.33
N PHE A 105 10.69 1.49 37.40
CA PHE A 105 10.58 0.21 36.70
C PHE A 105 11.19 0.24 35.28
N ARG A 106 12.04 1.22 34.97
CA ARG A 106 12.71 1.35 33.64
C ARG A 106 13.99 0.52 33.54
N SER A 107 13.87 -0.74 33.92
CA SER A 107 14.88 -1.79 33.74
C SER A 107 14.19 -3.03 33.17
N ASP A 108 14.97 -3.96 32.63
CA ASP A 108 14.43 -5.21 32.10
C ASP A 108 13.73 -6.02 33.21
N GLU A 109 14.32 -6.07 34.42
CA GLU A 109 13.65 -6.62 35.61
C GLU A 109 12.36 -5.91 35.99
N GLY A 110 12.31 -4.57 35.85
CA GLY A 110 11.14 -3.77 36.17
C GLY A 110 9.95 -4.09 35.25
N ILE A 111 10.24 -4.34 33.97
CA ILE A 111 9.26 -4.82 32.99
C ILE A 111 8.76 -6.22 33.37
N VAL A 112 9.65 -7.15 33.76
CA VAL A 112 9.27 -8.51 34.20
C VAL A 112 8.30 -8.44 35.39
N LYS A 113 8.66 -7.69 36.45
CA LYS A 113 7.83 -7.49 37.65
C LYS A 113 6.44 -6.93 37.32
N ILE A 114 6.36 -5.95 36.41
CA ILE A 114 5.08 -5.39 35.92
C ILE A 114 4.22 -6.43 35.19
N THR A 115 4.84 -7.33 34.41
CA THR A 115 4.11 -8.40 33.73
C THR A 115 3.66 -9.53 34.67
N GLU A 116 4.47 -9.89 35.67
CA GLU A 116 4.11 -10.86 36.72
C GLU A 116 2.92 -10.37 37.56
N GLU A 117 2.89 -9.07 37.92
CA GLU A 117 1.78 -8.44 38.66
C GLU A 117 0.44 -8.51 37.90
N VAL A 118 0.46 -8.56 36.57
CA VAL A 118 -0.73 -8.77 35.72
C VAL A 118 -1.13 -10.24 35.65
N HIS A 119 -0.16 -11.13 35.42
CA HIS A 119 -0.42 -12.55 35.20
C HIS A 119 0.80 -13.38 35.61
N ALA A 120 0.79 -13.86 36.86
CA ALA A 120 1.73 -14.86 37.34
C ALA A 120 1.67 -16.10 36.42
N THR A 121 2.73 -16.28 35.64
CA THR A 121 2.88 -17.26 34.56
C THR A 121 4.10 -18.12 34.88
N ASN A 122 4.12 -19.39 34.47
CA ASN A 122 5.25 -20.28 34.75
C ASN A 122 6.53 -19.86 33.98
N ASP A 123 6.36 -19.30 32.77
CA ASP A 123 7.44 -18.81 31.93
C ASP A 123 7.69 -17.30 32.16
N LEU A 124 8.91 -16.95 32.54
CA LEU A 124 9.36 -15.56 32.69
C LEU A 124 9.54 -14.90 31.30
N PRO A 125 8.87 -13.77 31.01
CA PRO A 125 9.01 -13.10 29.73
C PRO A 125 10.39 -12.42 29.58
N ARG A 126 10.96 -12.50 28.38
CA ARG A 126 12.17 -11.77 28.02
C ARG A 126 11.86 -10.29 27.81
N ALA A 127 12.24 -9.47 28.79
CA ALA A 127 12.12 -8.01 28.70
C ALA A 127 13.22 -7.37 27.83
N ALA A 128 12.92 -6.20 27.30
CA ALA A 128 13.88 -5.25 26.72
C ALA A 128 13.33 -3.81 26.85
N VAL A 129 13.94 -2.99 27.70
CA VAL A 129 13.60 -1.57 27.89
C VAL A 129 14.19 -0.72 26.75
N ALA A 130 13.41 0.24 26.23
CA ALA A 130 13.90 1.10 25.16
C ALA A 130 14.86 2.18 25.69
N ARG A 131 16.03 2.31 25.07
CA ARG A 131 17.03 3.35 25.40
C ARG A 131 16.83 4.63 24.58
N ASN A 132 17.25 5.77 25.12
CA ASN A 132 17.16 7.04 24.43
C ASN A 132 18.23 7.18 23.34
N VAL A 133 17.82 7.06 22.07
CA VAL A 133 18.66 7.25 20.87
C VAL A 133 18.97 8.72 20.54
N LYS A 134 18.39 9.68 21.29
CA LYS A 134 18.59 11.13 21.12
C LYS A 134 18.40 11.57 19.65
N ASP A 135 19.39 12.21 19.05
CA ASP A 135 19.32 12.81 17.70
C ASP A 135 19.72 11.82 16.58
N LEU A 136 20.13 10.59 16.92
CA LEU A 136 20.54 9.56 15.96
C LEU A 136 19.56 9.33 14.78
N PRO A 137 18.22 9.36 14.97
CA PRO A 137 17.29 9.22 13.86
C PRO A 137 17.40 10.36 12.85
N ASP A 138 17.60 11.58 13.34
CA ASP A 138 17.63 12.80 12.52
C ASP A 138 19.00 12.95 11.82
N LEU A 139 20.10 12.46 12.42
CA LEU A 139 21.40 12.30 11.76
C LEU A 139 21.36 11.31 10.59
N VAL A 140 20.65 10.19 10.74
CA VAL A 140 20.48 9.22 9.64
C VAL A 140 19.50 9.75 8.58
N GLU A 141 18.53 10.58 8.97
CA GLU A 141 17.67 11.33 8.04
C GLU A 141 18.53 12.30 7.18
N GLU A 142 19.46 13.07 7.77
CA GLU A 142 20.41 13.92 7.02
C GLU A 142 21.40 13.10 6.16
N HIS A 143 21.85 11.92 6.61
CA HIS A 143 22.69 11.03 5.82
C HIS A 143 21.95 10.50 4.58
N GLU A 144 20.70 10.04 4.72
CA GLU A 144 19.90 9.57 3.59
C GLU A 144 19.53 10.71 2.62
N GLU A 145 19.33 11.94 3.10
CA GLU A 145 19.17 13.13 2.24
C GLU A 145 20.46 13.50 1.49
N THR A 146 21.63 13.51 2.15
CA THR A 146 22.91 13.87 1.52
C THR A 146 23.36 12.84 0.49
N VAL A 147 23.09 11.54 0.70
CA VAL A 147 23.29 10.47 -0.30
C VAL A 147 22.37 10.66 -1.51
N ARG A 148 21.05 10.86 -1.30
CA ARG A 148 20.10 11.14 -2.39
C ARG A 148 20.48 12.42 -3.17
N ALA A 149 21.01 13.44 -2.50
CA ALA A 149 21.51 14.65 -3.14
C ALA A 149 22.76 14.40 -4.00
N LEU A 150 23.73 13.63 -3.50
CA LEU A 150 24.94 13.25 -4.24
C LEU A 150 24.57 12.49 -5.52
N GLU A 151 23.70 11.48 -5.43
CA GLU A 151 23.18 10.75 -6.59
C GLU A 151 22.47 11.68 -7.59
N GLY A 152 21.67 12.63 -7.09
CA GLY A 152 20.99 13.63 -7.92
C GLY A 152 21.91 14.63 -8.61
N HIS A 153 23.13 14.83 -8.12
CA HIS A 153 24.19 15.58 -8.79
C HIS A 153 24.98 14.71 -9.79
N LEU A 154 25.32 13.48 -9.40
CA LEU A 154 26.05 12.53 -10.26
C LEU A 154 25.22 12.12 -11.49
N ALA A 155 23.92 11.85 -11.34
CA ALA A 155 23.03 11.50 -12.46
C ALA A 155 22.87 12.63 -13.49
N LYS A 156 22.96 13.90 -13.05
CA LYS A 156 22.96 15.07 -13.94
C LYS A 156 24.31 15.26 -14.63
N TYR A 157 25.42 14.97 -13.94
CA TYR A 157 26.77 15.11 -14.48
C TYR A 157 27.11 14.00 -15.49
N PHE A 158 26.69 12.76 -15.20
CA PHE A 158 26.91 11.57 -16.04
C PHE A 158 25.80 11.29 -17.05
N LYS A 159 24.93 12.27 -17.35
CA LYS A 159 23.80 12.10 -18.28
C LYS A 159 24.25 11.58 -19.66
N ASP A 160 25.35 12.12 -20.16
CA ASP A 160 25.95 11.76 -21.45
C ASP A 160 27.42 11.34 -21.22
N PRO A 161 27.70 10.05 -20.91
CA PRO A 161 29.03 9.59 -20.50
C PRO A 161 30.16 9.94 -21.48
N ASN A 162 29.87 10.02 -22.77
CA ASN A 162 30.84 10.32 -23.82
C ASN A 162 31.18 11.83 -23.94
N ARG A 163 30.47 12.71 -23.22
CA ARG A 163 30.64 14.18 -23.26
C ARG A 163 30.36 14.81 -21.89
N LEU A 164 31.29 14.62 -20.95
CA LEU A 164 31.22 15.29 -19.65
C LEU A 164 31.26 16.83 -19.78
N PRO A 165 30.42 17.58 -19.03
CA PRO A 165 30.49 19.03 -19.03
C PRO A 165 31.74 19.52 -18.29
N ALA A 166 32.44 20.50 -18.88
CA ALA A 166 33.74 21.00 -18.41
C ALA A 166 33.72 21.73 -17.05
N LYS A 167 32.54 21.99 -16.48
CA LYS A 167 32.39 22.52 -15.11
C LYS A 167 31.69 21.49 -14.24
N ARG A 168 32.31 21.14 -13.12
CA ARG A 168 31.72 20.27 -12.09
C ARG A 168 30.46 20.91 -11.48
N PRO A 169 29.49 20.11 -10.99
CA PRO A 169 28.27 20.65 -10.42
C PRO A 169 28.57 21.36 -9.09
N MET A 170 28.12 22.60 -8.94
CA MET A 170 28.23 23.34 -7.68
C MET A 170 26.95 23.20 -6.86
N CYS A 171 27.06 22.97 -5.55
CA CYS A 171 25.94 23.00 -4.61
C CYS A 171 26.08 24.15 -3.60
N LYS A 172 25.01 24.42 -2.85
CA LYS A 172 25.07 25.26 -1.64
C LYS A 172 25.31 24.34 -0.44
N VAL A 173 26.18 24.79 0.46
CA VAL A 173 26.45 24.15 1.77
C VAL A 173 25.13 23.91 2.54
N SER A 174 25.06 22.81 3.30
CA SER A 174 23.94 22.49 4.20
C SER A 174 23.70 23.60 5.23
N LYS A 175 22.46 23.73 5.72
CA LYS A 175 22.12 24.71 6.77
C LYS A 175 22.61 24.30 8.17
N ASN A 176 22.84 23.00 8.37
CA ASN A 176 23.18 22.39 9.66
C ASN A 176 24.70 22.42 9.91
N ASP A 177 25.47 22.46 8.83
CA ASP A 177 26.92 22.55 8.81
C ASP A 177 27.40 23.91 9.38
N LYS A 178 28.43 23.85 10.24
CA LYS A 178 29.05 25.00 10.92
C LYS A 178 30.44 25.33 10.38
N SER A 179 31.02 24.44 9.58
CA SER A 179 32.40 24.53 9.07
C SER A 179 32.54 25.49 7.89
N TYR A 180 31.42 25.87 7.28
CA TYR A 180 31.36 26.71 6.09
C TYR A 180 30.36 27.88 6.25
N THR A 181 30.57 28.95 5.47
CA THR A 181 29.69 30.13 5.49
C THR A 181 28.36 29.83 4.80
N LYS A 182 27.25 30.14 5.49
CA LYS A 182 25.88 29.88 5.00
C LYS A 182 25.65 30.47 3.62
N GLY A 183 25.34 29.60 2.64
CA GLY A 183 25.05 29.99 1.26
C GLY A 183 26.27 30.06 0.33
N GLN A 184 27.48 29.76 0.82
CA GLN A 184 28.66 29.53 -0.01
C GLN A 184 28.38 28.44 -1.07
N LYS A 185 28.91 28.62 -2.28
CA LYS A 185 28.89 27.62 -3.35
C LYS A 185 30.19 26.83 -3.31
N VAL A 186 30.08 25.50 -3.31
CA VAL A 186 31.20 24.53 -3.26
C VAL A 186 30.98 23.46 -4.33
N ASP A 187 32.02 22.69 -4.69
CA ASP A 187 31.85 21.50 -5.54
C ASP A 187 30.90 20.53 -4.82
N ALA A 188 29.80 20.17 -5.48
CA ALA A 188 28.76 19.33 -4.91
C ALA A 188 29.28 17.93 -4.57
N ILE A 189 30.20 17.39 -5.39
CA ILE A 189 30.65 16.01 -5.27
C ILE A 189 31.62 15.90 -4.10
N GLU A 190 32.60 16.79 -4.02
CA GLU A 190 33.58 16.83 -2.93
C GLU A 190 32.92 17.15 -1.58
N TYR A 191 32.06 18.17 -1.53
CA TYR A 191 31.37 18.58 -0.31
C TYR A 191 30.43 17.49 0.24
N LEU A 192 29.57 16.91 -0.60
CA LEU A 192 28.64 15.87 -0.14
C LEU A 192 29.37 14.59 0.25
N THR A 193 30.46 14.23 -0.43
CA THR A 193 31.33 13.11 -0.02
C THR A 193 31.94 13.33 1.36
N ALA A 194 32.48 14.52 1.63
CA ALA A 194 33.03 14.87 2.93
C ALA A 194 31.97 14.83 4.03
N ARG A 195 30.78 15.40 3.77
CA ARG A 195 29.66 15.43 4.73
C ARG A 195 29.08 14.04 5.02
N ILE A 196 29.00 13.15 4.03
CA ILE A 196 28.59 11.75 4.23
C ILE A 196 29.58 11.06 5.20
N LYS A 197 30.89 11.16 4.95
CA LYS A 197 31.92 10.59 5.84
C LYS A 197 31.87 11.15 7.26
N GLU A 198 31.61 12.45 7.41
CA GLU A 198 31.44 13.10 8.72
C GLU A 198 30.22 12.52 9.47
N LEU A 199 29.08 12.41 8.79
CA LEU A 199 27.85 11.83 9.34
C LEU A 199 28.03 10.34 9.68
N GLU A 200 28.70 9.54 8.85
CA GLU A 200 29.04 8.13 9.16
C GLU A 200 29.81 8.00 10.49
N ILE A 201 30.76 8.90 10.73
CA ILE A 201 31.56 8.95 11.98
C ILE A 201 30.69 9.33 13.17
N GLU A 202 29.89 10.40 13.07
CA GLU A 202 28.99 10.84 14.15
C GLU A 202 27.94 9.76 14.48
N ILE A 203 27.34 9.15 13.47
CA ILE A 203 26.37 8.04 13.60
C ILE A 203 27.01 6.84 14.31
N ARG A 204 28.25 6.48 13.98
CA ARG A 204 28.99 5.40 14.64
C ARG A 204 29.20 5.70 16.13
N GLU A 205 29.73 6.87 16.47
CA GLU A 205 30.02 7.26 17.86
C GLU A 205 28.74 7.37 18.70
N VAL A 206 27.67 7.91 18.11
CA VAL A 206 26.37 7.96 18.78
C VAL A 206 25.83 6.54 19.01
N ARG A 207 25.92 5.62 18.03
CA ARG A 207 25.54 4.19 18.18
C ARG A 207 26.31 3.49 19.30
N GLU A 208 27.64 3.61 19.32
CA GLU A 208 28.52 3.09 20.39
C GLU A 208 28.14 3.64 21.78
N SER A 209 27.62 4.88 21.84
CA SER A 209 27.22 5.52 23.10
C SER A 209 25.85 5.10 23.67
N VAL A 210 25.00 4.38 22.91
CA VAL A 210 23.58 4.20 23.26
C VAL A 210 23.38 3.40 24.55
N ASP A 211 24.20 2.39 24.82
CA ASP A 211 24.06 1.56 26.03
C ASP A 211 24.43 2.29 27.34
N LYS A 212 24.96 3.51 27.24
CA LYS A 212 25.21 4.43 28.37
C LYS A 212 24.09 5.49 28.54
N ARG A 213 23.00 5.42 27.76
CA ARG A 213 21.90 6.40 27.77
C ARG A 213 20.71 5.96 28.62
N ASN A 214 19.96 6.94 29.12
CA ASN A 214 18.76 6.77 29.92
C ASN A 214 17.68 5.93 29.23
N ALA A 215 16.98 5.11 30.01
CA ALA A 215 15.81 4.35 29.57
C ALA A 215 14.54 5.22 29.43
N LEU A 216 13.73 4.89 28.44
CA LEU A 216 12.48 5.56 28.07
C LEU A 216 11.27 4.97 28.81
N SER A 217 10.11 5.60 28.62
CA SER A 217 8.81 5.21 29.20
C SER A 217 8.14 4.01 28.51
N TYR A 218 8.85 3.25 27.67
CA TYR A 218 8.33 2.09 26.97
C TYR A 218 9.36 0.96 26.85
N GLY A 219 8.87 -0.25 26.63
CA GLY A 219 9.69 -1.46 26.46
C GLY A 219 8.86 -2.63 25.94
N PHE A 220 9.52 -3.75 25.72
CA PHE A 220 8.93 -4.96 25.16
C PHE A 220 9.12 -6.14 26.10
N ALA A 221 8.16 -7.05 26.16
CA ALA A 221 8.22 -8.28 26.95
C ALA A 221 7.76 -9.47 26.09
N SER A 222 8.60 -10.47 25.88
CA SER A 222 8.31 -11.60 24.97
C SER A 222 8.27 -12.93 25.69
N TYR A 223 7.16 -13.65 25.55
CA TYR A 223 6.92 -14.99 26.11
C TYR A 223 7.47 -16.09 25.18
N GLU A 224 7.63 -17.33 25.68
CA GLU A 224 7.84 -18.49 24.79
C GLU A 224 6.52 -18.90 24.11
N SER A 225 5.38 -18.79 24.81
CA SER A 225 4.04 -19.08 24.27
C SER A 225 3.28 -17.85 23.78
N ILE A 226 2.63 -17.98 22.62
CA ILE A 226 1.68 -16.99 22.09
C ILE A 226 0.44 -16.85 23.00
N ASN A 227 0.01 -17.95 23.64
CA ASN A 227 -1.19 -17.95 24.49
C ASN A 227 -1.02 -17.06 25.73
N GLU A 228 0.17 -17.05 26.33
CA GLU A 228 0.52 -16.27 27.54
C GLU A 228 0.61 -14.77 27.27
N ALA A 229 1.19 -14.39 26.12
CA ALA A 229 1.17 -13.01 25.66
C ALA A 229 -0.28 -12.54 25.45
N HIS A 230 -1.10 -13.33 24.74
CA HIS A 230 -2.51 -12.99 24.51
C HIS A 230 -3.38 -13.00 25.79
N SER A 231 -3.13 -13.88 26.77
CA SER A 231 -3.85 -13.87 28.05
C SER A 231 -3.48 -12.66 28.90
N THR A 232 -2.19 -12.36 29.04
CA THR A 232 -1.68 -11.19 29.78
C THR A 232 -2.21 -9.88 29.18
N ALA A 233 -2.19 -9.76 27.85
CA ALA A 233 -2.77 -8.60 27.15
C ALA A 233 -4.31 -8.51 27.23
N TYR A 234 -5.00 -9.62 27.49
CA TYR A 234 -6.45 -9.64 27.72
C TYR A 234 -6.79 -9.19 29.15
N VAL A 235 -6.00 -9.59 30.15
CA VAL A 235 -6.15 -9.12 31.54
C VAL A 235 -5.86 -7.62 31.65
N ALA A 236 -4.70 -7.16 31.14
CA ALA A 236 -4.30 -5.74 31.17
C ALA A 236 -5.11 -4.81 30.25
N ARG A 237 -6.08 -5.33 29.49
CA ARG A 237 -6.92 -4.61 28.52
C ARG A 237 -7.56 -3.33 29.04
N LYS A 238 -7.96 -3.29 30.32
CA LYS A 238 -8.61 -2.14 30.96
C LYS A 238 -7.62 -1.15 31.61
N GLY A 239 -6.34 -1.52 31.67
CA GLY A 239 -5.26 -0.82 32.37
C GLY A 239 -4.29 -1.84 32.96
N GLY A 240 -2.99 -1.56 32.90
CA GLY A 240 -1.97 -2.31 33.63
C GLY A 240 -1.70 -1.71 35.02
N PRO A 241 -0.95 -2.42 35.87
CA PRO A 241 -0.50 -1.91 37.17
C PRO A 241 0.40 -0.69 37.00
N GLN A 242 0.52 0.10 38.08
CA GLN A 242 1.30 1.34 38.13
C GLN A 242 0.95 2.37 37.01
N GLY A 243 -0.27 2.28 36.45
CA GLY A 243 -0.74 3.15 35.37
C GLY A 243 -0.25 2.79 33.96
N THR A 244 0.51 1.68 33.81
CA THR A 244 1.05 1.23 32.53
C THR A 244 -0.02 0.81 31.53
N ILE A 245 0.32 0.83 30.24
CA ILE A 245 -0.54 0.33 29.17
C ILE A 245 0.18 -0.82 28.47
N ILE A 246 -0.28 -2.05 28.74
CA ILE A 246 0.22 -3.26 28.09
C ILE A 246 -0.67 -3.62 26.91
N ARG A 247 -0.06 -3.90 25.75
CA ARG A 247 -0.75 -4.32 24.52
C ARG A 247 0.09 -5.38 23.81
N LEU A 248 -0.53 -6.14 22.91
CA LEU A 248 0.20 -6.97 21.94
C LEU A 248 1.11 -6.07 21.08
N ALA A 249 2.34 -6.50 20.84
CA ALA A 249 3.26 -5.78 19.98
C ALA A 249 2.80 -5.89 18.52
N PRO A 250 2.76 -4.79 17.75
CA PRO A 250 2.69 -4.85 16.30
C PRO A 250 4.07 -5.27 15.74
N LYS A 251 4.17 -5.51 14.43
CA LYS A 251 5.47 -5.71 13.76
C LYS A 251 6.38 -4.49 13.97
N PRO A 252 7.72 -4.65 14.08
CA PRO A 252 8.66 -3.53 14.26
C PRO A 252 8.53 -2.41 13.21
N ASN A 253 8.29 -2.74 11.94
CA ASN A 253 8.08 -1.74 10.88
C ASN A 253 6.73 -0.98 11.02
N ASP A 254 5.72 -1.50 11.71
CA ASP A 254 4.47 -0.74 11.94
C ASP A 254 4.62 0.28 13.09
N LEU A 255 5.69 0.24 13.89
CA LEU A 255 5.88 1.18 15.00
C LEU A 255 6.24 2.61 14.52
N VAL A 256 5.69 3.60 15.23
CA VAL A 256 6.02 5.03 15.06
C VAL A 256 6.93 5.46 16.22
N TRP A 257 8.23 5.20 16.06
CA TRP A 257 9.22 5.38 17.12
C TRP A 257 9.28 6.79 17.72
N LYS A 258 9.14 7.85 16.90
CA LYS A 258 9.10 9.25 17.39
C LYS A 258 7.89 9.49 18.34
N ASN A 259 6.84 8.66 18.33
CA ASN A 259 5.63 8.75 19.18
C ASN A 259 5.60 7.78 20.39
N LEU A 260 6.47 6.75 20.44
CA LEU A 260 6.50 5.77 21.54
C LEU A 260 6.93 6.38 22.88
N LYS A 261 7.77 7.42 22.85
CA LYS A 261 8.24 8.16 24.03
C LYS A 261 7.15 8.98 24.75
N MET A 262 6.04 9.29 24.06
CA MET A 262 5.00 10.20 24.55
C MET A 262 4.16 9.57 25.65
N LEU A 263 3.90 10.33 26.71
CA LEU A 263 3.07 9.90 27.83
C LEU A 263 1.57 9.97 27.49
N LYS A 264 0.74 9.18 28.16
CA LYS A 264 -0.73 9.12 28.03
C LYS A 264 -1.40 10.51 28.03
N ASN A 265 -1.00 11.39 28.94
CA ASN A 265 -1.57 12.73 29.05
C ASN A 265 -1.17 13.64 27.86
N GLU A 266 0.09 13.56 27.44
CA GLU A 266 0.62 14.26 26.27
C GLU A 266 -0.06 13.76 24.97
N ARG A 267 -0.19 12.45 24.81
CA ARG A 267 -0.92 11.79 23.71
C ARG A 267 -2.39 12.22 23.68
N ASN A 268 -3.05 12.32 24.83
CA ASN A 268 -4.43 12.80 24.91
C ASN A 268 -4.54 14.28 24.49
N TRP A 269 -3.63 15.13 24.96
CA TRP A 269 -3.58 16.56 24.63
C TRP A 269 -3.32 16.80 23.14
N GLN A 270 -2.36 16.08 22.54
CA GLN A 270 -2.10 16.16 21.10
C GLN A 270 -3.27 15.63 20.25
N ASN A 271 -4.01 14.61 20.72
CA ASN A 271 -5.23 14.17 20.06
C ASN A 271 -6.35 15.23 20.14
N PHE A 272 -6.49 15.94 21.26
CA PHE A 272 -7.42 17.05 21.40
C PHE A 272 -7.06 18.21 20.45
N ILE A 273 -5.79 18.64 20.44
CA ILE A 273 -5.28 19.67 19.52
C ILE A 273 -5.49 19.29 18.06
N ASN A 274 -5.18 18.04 17.67
CA ASN A 274 -5.42 17.55 16.32
C ASN A 274 -6.91 17.56 15.96
N ASN A 275 -7.79 17.13 16.85
CA ASN A 275 -9.24 17.19 16.62
C ASN A 275 -9.76 18.63 16.49
N LEU A 276 -9.20 19.59 17.26
CA LEU A 276 -9.48 21.02 17.14
C LEU A 276 -9.03 21.56 15.78
N TRP A 277 -7.80 21.26 15.34
CA TRP A 277 -7.32 21.64 14.01
C TRP A 277 -8.16 21.04 12.88
N VAL A 278 -8.65 19.81 13.04
CA VAL A 278 -9.55 19.16 12.07
C VAL A 278 -10.92 19.81 12.04
N ALA A 279 -11.48 20.22 13.18
CA ALA A 279 -12.72 20.99 13.23
C ALA A 279 -12.55 22.37 12.58
N LEU A 280 -11.47 23.08 12.90
CA LEU A 280 -11.11 24.37 12.30
C LEU A 280 -10.93 24.23 10.78
N LEU A 281 -10.20 23.22 10.30
CA LEU A 281 -10.04 22.94 8.87
C LEU A 281 -11.39 22.64 8.19
N THR A 282 -12.30 21.94 8.86
CA THR A 282 -13.65 21.63 8.32
C THR A 282 -14.48 22.91 8.12
N ILE A 283 -14.37 23.88 9.02
CA ILE A 283 -15.03 25.19 8.95
C ILE A 283 -14.35 26.08 7.90
N VAL A 284 -13.02 26.17 7.91
CA VAL A 284 -12.25 26.98 6.95
C VAL A 284 -12.49 26.51 5.52
N TRP A 285 -12.65 25.19 5.28
CA TRP A 285 -12.90 24.64 3.94
C TRP A 285 -14.25 25.06 3.33
N VAL A 286 -15.18 25.59 4.12
CA VAL A 286 -16.41 26.18 3.59
C VAL A 286 -16.09 27.42 2.74
N ALA A 287 -15.09 28.22 3.12
CA ALA A 287 -14.72 29.41 2.38
C ALA A 287 -14.20 29.09 0.96
N PRO A 288 -13.20 28.21 0.71
CA PRO A 288 -12.83 27.79 -0.64
C PRO A 288 -14.01 27.31 -1.50
N ASN A 289 -14.91 26.49 -0.95
CA ASN A 289 -16.09 26.02 -1.69
C ASN A 289 -17.02 27.19 -2.10
N VAL A 290 -17.29 28.14 -1.20
CA VAL A 290 -18.08 29.34 -1.53
C VAL A 290 -17.35 30.25 -2.51
N LEU A 291 -16.05 30.51 -2.32
CA LEU A 291 -15.23 31.33 -3.22
C LEU A 291 -15.21 30.77 -4.65
N ILE A 292 -15.03 29.44 -4.79
CA ILE A 292 -15.10 28.76 -6.09
C ILE A 292 -16.53 28.91 -6.67
N SER A 293 -17.56 28.70 -5.86
CA SER A 293 -18.96 28.78 -6.28
C SER A 293 -19.48 30.19 -6.57
N VAL A 294 -18.79 31.26 -6.16
CA VAL A 294 -19.19 32.67 -6.36
C VAL A 294 -18.34 33.37 -7.42
N PHE A 295 -17.03 33.14 -7.44
CA PHE A 295 -16.08 33.86 -8.30
C PHE A 295 -15.56 33.04 -9.49
N LEU A 296 -15.37 31.72 -9.33
CA LEU A 296 -14.93 30.83 -10.41
C LEU A 296 -16.11 30.23 -11.20
N SER A 297 -17.33 30.28 -10.67
CA SER A 297 -18.57 29.96 -11.41
C SER A 297 -19.01 31.08 -12.36
N ASN A 298 -18.61 32.33 -12.09
CA ASN A 298 -18.88 33.51 -12.91
C ASN A 298 -17.80 34.59 -12.71
N LEU A 299 -16.81 34.65 -13.61
CA LEU A 299 -15.72 35.64 -13.52
C LEU A 299 -16.20 37.10 -13.63
N THR A 300 -17.40 37.35 -14.15
CA THR A 300 -18.01 38.69 -14.19
C THR A 300 -18.23 39.26 -12.77
N HIS A 301 -18.46 38.41 -11.75
CA HIS A 301 -18.52 38.86 -10.36
C HIS A 301 -17.15 39.35 -9.83
N LEU A 302 -16.05 38.81 -10.36
CA LEU A 302 -14.69 39.28 -10.07
C LEU A 302 -14.41 40.63 -10.75
N GLY A 303 -14.97 40.86 -11.94
CA GLY A 303 -14.90 42.15 -12.64
C GLY A 303 -15.51 43.32 -11.86
N LEU A 304 -16.55 43.07 -11.06
CA LEU A 304 -17.15 44.08 -10.16
C LEU A 304 -16.22 44.51 -9.02
N LEU A 305 -15.27 43.65 -8.61
CA LEU A 305 -14.28 43.94 -7.56
C LEU A 305 -12.97 44.49 -8.13
N TRP A 306 -12.67 44.24 -9.41
CA TRP A 306 -11.44 44.68 -10.07
C TRP A 306 -11.74 45.20 -11.48
N PRO A 307 -11.93 46.53 -11.65
CA PRO A 307 -12.30 47.12 -12.94
C PRO A 307 -11.34 46.79 -14.09
N ALA A 308 -10.02 46.90 -13.87
CA ALA A 308 -9.03 46.56 -14.89
C ALA A 308 -9.03 45.06 -15.29
N PHE A 309 -9.56 44.17 -14.44
CA PHE A 309 -9.83 42.78 -14.83
C PHE A 309 -11.10 42.66 -15.68
N ASN A 310 -12.15 43.43 -15.36
CA ASN A 310 -13.37 43.52 -16.17
C ASN A 310 -13.07 43.98 -17.61
N ASP A 311 -12.23 45.00 -17.78
CA ASP A 311 -11.85 45.52 -19.11
C ASP A 311 -11.15 44.43 -19.95
N ASN A 312 -10.24 43.67 -19.33
CA ASN A 312 -9.56 42.53 -19.95
C ASN A 312 -10.50 41.33 -20.20
N LEU A 313 -11.53 41.16 -19.37
CA LEU A 313 -12.55 40.12 -19.51
C LEU A 313 -13.50 40.43 -20.66
N MET A 314 -13.91 41.68 -20.83
CA MET A 314 -14.70 42.15 -21.98
C MET A 314 -13.89 42.05 -23.28
N ALA A 315 -12.61 42.44 -23.26
CA ALA A 315 -11.73 42.35 -24.43
C ALA A 315 -11.50 40.90 -24.92
N ASN A 316 -11.44 39.92 -24.00
CA ASN A 316 -11.05 38.53 -24.32
C ASN A 316 -12.05 37.48 -23.78
N GLN A 317 -13.36 37.78 -23.83
CA GLN A 317 -14.41 36.98 -23.19
C GLN A 317 -14.38 35.48 -23.56
N LYS A 318 -14.02 35.13 -24.81
CA LYS A 318 -13.88 33.74 -25.27
C LYS A 318 -12.76 32.97 -24.58
N TRP A 319 -11.63 33.62 -24.30
CA TRP A 319 -10.52 33.00 -23.58
C TRP A 319 -10.87 32.80 -22.10
N TRP A 320 -11.45 33.83 -21.47
CA TRP A 320 -11.82 33.78 -20.06
C TRP A 320 -12.93 32.76 -19.78
N SER A 321 -13.90 32.56 -20.67
CA SER A 321 -14.92 31.50 -20.47
C SER A 321 -14.35 30.08 -20.58
N VAL A 322 -13.40 29.85 -21.50
CA VAL A 322 -12.67 28.58 -21.59
C VAL A 322 -11.79 28.36 -20.35
N PHE A 323 -11.05 29.40 -19.92
CA PHE A 323 -10.27 29.34 -18.68
C PHE A 323 -11.15 29.04 -17.47
N GLN A 324 -12.30 29.71 -17.33
CA GLN A 324 -13.27 29.48 -16.24
C GLN A 324 -13.74 28.02 -16.20
N GLY A 325 -14.11 27.45 -17.35
CA GLY A 325 -14.56 26.07 -17.47
C GLY A 325 -13.50 25.00 -17.14
N VAL A 326 -12.22 25.31 -17.29
CA VAL A 326 -11.10 24.40 -16.96
C VAL A 326 -10.57 24.65 -15.54
N ALA A 327 -10.41 25.91 -15.14
CA ALA A 327 -9.80 26.30 -13.87
C ALA A 327 -10.68 25.93 -12.67
N ALA A 328 -12.00 26.12 -12.74
CA ALA A 328 -12.87 25.82 -11.60
C ALA A 328 -12.85 24.30 -11.24
N PRO A 329 -12.98 23.36 -12.19
CA PRO A 329 -12.78 21.94 -11.89
C PRO A 329 -11.33 21.57 -11.52
N ALA A 330 -10.32 22.17 -12.15
CA ALA A 330 -8.91 21.85 -11.89
C ALA A 330 -8.48 22.28 -10.48
N ILE A 331 -8.82 23.49 -10.05
CA ILE A 331 -8.55 24.02 -8.70
C ILE A 331 -9.26 23.15 -7.65
N THR A 332 -10.55 22.84 -7.87
CA THR A 332 -11.34 21.95 -7.00
C THR A 332 -10.68 20.57 -6.88
N THR A 333 -10.22 20.00 -7.99
CA THR A 333 -9.56 18.68 -8.02
C THR A 333 -8.21 18.71 -7.30
N ALA A 334 -7.40 19.76 -7.48
CA ALA A 334 -6.13 19.93 -6.79
C ALA A 334 -6.31 20.03 -5.26
N PHE A 335 -7.31 20.78 -4.79
CA PHE A 335 -7.67 20.85 -3.37
C PHE A 335 -8.07 19.48 -2.82
N TYR A 336 -8.96 18.73 -3.48
CA TYR A 336 -9.34 17.38 -3.03
C TYR A 336 -8.21 16.35 -3.12
N TYR A 337 -7.27 16.49 -4.06
CA TYR A 337 -6.08 15.64 -4.17
C TYR A 337 -5.08 15.88 -3.02
N TYR A 338 -4.89 17.13 -2.60
CA TYR A 338 -3.96 17.46 -1.52
C TYR A 338 -4.55 17.25 -0.11
N LEU A 339 -5.88 17.25 0.02
CA LEU A 339 -6.58 17.10 1.30
C LEU A 339 -6.18 15.85 2.13
N PRO A 340 -6.05 14.62 1.57
CA PRO A 340 -5.54 13.47 2.32
C PRO A 340 -4.12 13.65 2.86
N HIS A 341 -3.27 14.40 2.15
CA HIS A 341 -1.91 14.70 2.60
C HIS A 341 -1.92 15.62 3.85
N ILE A 342 -2.77 16.66 3.86
CA ILE A 342 -2.98 17.51 5.05
C ILE A 342 -3.43 16.66 6.26
N PHE A 343 -4.43 15.80 6.08
CA PHE A 343 -4.92 14.93 7.16
C PHE A 343 -3.84 13.97 7.67
N ARG A 344 -3.03 13.40 6.77
CA ARG A 344 -1.92 12.51 7.12
C ARG A 344 -0.85 13.25 7.92
N GLN A 345 -0.50 14.48 7.52
CA GLN A 345 0.46 15.32 8.24
C GLN A 345 -0.04 15.70 9.65
N LEU A 346 -1.29 16.14 9.78
CA LEU A 346 -1.91 16.40 11.09
C LEU A 346 -1.90 15.16 12.00
N CYS A 347 -2.12 13.96 11.43
CA CYS A 347 -2.13 12.70 12.17
C CYS A 347 -0.75 12.11 12.49
N ILE A 348 0.37 12.62 11.96
CA ILE A 348 1.70 12.20 12.43
C ILE A 348 1.90 12.63 13.90
N ASN A 349 1.50 13.87 14.22
CA ASN A 349 1.67 14.48 15.53
C ASN A 349 0.64 14.03 16.59
N SER A 350 -0.29 13.11 16.27
CA SER A 350 -1.33 12.64 17.19
C SER A 350 -0.81 11.82 18.38
N GLY A 351 0.46 11.40 18.35
CA GLY A 351 0.98 10.39 19.27
C GLY A 351 0.47 8.97 18.99
N ASP A 352 -0.05 8.70 17.78
CA ASP A 352 -0.35 7.35 17.31
C ASP A 352 0.88 6.43 17.40
N VAL A 353 0.68 5.26 18.00
CA VAL A 353 1.76 4.29 18.28
C VAL A 353 2.18 3.51 17.04
N THR A 354 1.26 3.30 16.08
CA THR A 354 1.51 2.50 14.88
C THR A 354 1.06 3.19 13.60
N LYS A 355 1.68 2.86 12.47
CA LYS A 355 1.36 3.39 11.13
C LYS A 355 -0.05 2.92 10.74
N THR A 356 -0.43 1.67 11.02
CA THR A 356 -1.80 1.14 10.85
C THR A 356 -2.84 1.82 11.76
N SER A 357 -2.47 2.29 12.96
CA SER A 357 -3.34 3.12 13.81
C SER A 357 -3.53 4.51 13.19
N ARG A 358 -2.43 5.14 12.77
CA ARG A 358 -2.44 6.45 12.11
C ARG A 358 -3.31 6.44 10.85
N GLU A 359 -3.17 5.47 9.95
CA GLU A 359 -4.00 5.43 8.73
C GLU A 359 -5.49 5.16 9.04
N ARG A 360 -5.82 4.37 10.09
CA ARG A 360 -7.20 4.26 10.60
C ARG A 360 -7.71 5.56 11.22
N HIS A 361 -6.82 6.40 11.75
CA HIS A 361 -7.16 7.72 12.25
C HIS A 361 -7.38 8.73 11.12
N VAL A 362 -6.48 8.80 10.13
CA VAL A 362 -6.66 9.57 8.90
C VAL A 362 -7.99 9.22 8.24
N MET A 363 -8.26 7.93 7.99
CA MET A 363 -9.50 7.46 7.35
C MET A 363 -10.77 7.96 8.05
N HIS A 364 -10.84 7.91 9.39
CA HIS A 364 -12.07 8.26 10.10
C HIS A 364 -12.28 9.78 10.23
N LYS A 365 -11.20 10.57 10.29
CA LYS A 365 -11.26 12.05 10.33
C LYS A 365 -11.60 12.61 8.95
N LEU A 366 -10.98 12.06 7.91
CA LEU A 366 -11.24 12.38 6.52
C LEU A 366 -12.70 12.04 6.15
N TYR A 367 -13.23 10.90 6.59
CA TYR A 367 -14.67 10.59 6.49
C TYR A 367 -15.57 11.61 7.20
N SER A 368 -15.26 11.96 8.45
CA SER A 368 -16.05 12.95 9.19
C SER A 368 -16.04 14.32 8.49
N PHE A 369 -14.88 14.76 7.98
CA PHE A 369 -14.77 15.96 7.16
C PHE A 369 -15.60 15.88 5.87
N PHE A 370 -15.50 14.78 5.10
CA PHE A 370 -16.22 14.64 3.84
C PHE A 370 -17.74 14.66 4.03
N VAL A 371 -18.25 14.00 5.08
CA VAL A 371 -19.69 14.00 5.40
C VAL A 371 -20.15 15.35 5.95
N ILE A 372 -19.39 15.98 6.86
CA ILE A 372 -19.78 17.30 7.41
C ILE A 372 -19.76 18.35 6.30
N ASN A 373 -18.70 18.45 5.50
CA ASN A 373 -18.59 19.52 4.51
C ASN A 373 -19.52 19.29 3.30
N ASN A 374 -19.47 18.12 2.67
CA ASN A 374 -20.21 17.89 1.41
C ASN A 374 -21.69 17.54 1.60
N LEU A 375 -22.11 16.97 2.74
CA LEU A 375 -23.50 16.60 2.98
C LEU A 375 -24.18 17.63 3.90
N ILE A 376 -23.64 17.85 5.10
CA ILE A 376 -24.28 18.71 6.11
C ILE A 376 -24.15 20.18 5.72
N VAL A 377 -22.93 20.71 5.53
CA VAL A 377 -22.71 22.12 5.22
C VAL A 377 -23.27 22.50 3.85
N PHE A 378 -23.12 21.67 2.81
CA PHE A 378 -23.73 21.96 1.51
C PHE A 378 -25.26 22.11 1.62
N SER A 379 -25.94 21.19 2.32
CA SER A 379 -27.40 21.25 2.51
C SER A 379 -27.82 22.44 3.37
N LEU A 380 -27.12 22.69 4.49
CA LEU A 380 -27.39 23.83 5.37
C LEU A 380 -27.11 25.17 4.68
N PHE A 381 -26.03 25.29 3.92
CA PHE A 381 -25.71 26.52 3.17
C PHE A 381 -26.75 26.78 2.08
N SER A 382 -27.19 25.75 1.36
CA SER A 382 -28.26 25.90 0.37
C SER A 382 -29.56 26.38 1.01
N ALA A 383 -29.95 25.83 2.16
CA ALA A 383 -31.13 26.27 2.91
C ALA A 383 -30.97 27.68 3.50
N VAL A 384 -29.82 28.01 4.10
CA VAL A 384 -29.51 29.34 4.65
C VAL A 384 -29.45 30.39 3.55
N PHE A 385 -28.91 30.08 2.37
CA PHE A 385 -28.92 30.97 1.21
C PHE A 385 -30.34 31.13 0.63
N GLY A 386 -31.14 30.06 0.57
CA GLY A 386 -32.56 30.13 0.21
C GLY A 386 -33.42 30.89 1.22
N PHE A 387 -33.02 30.91 2.49
CA PHE A 387 -33.58 31.74 3.55
C PHE A 387 -33.17 33.21 3.39
N ILE A 388 -31.87 33.51 3.24
CA ILE A 388 -31.35 34.87 3.03
C ILE A 388 -31.96 35.51 1.77
N THR A 389 -32.03 34.79 0.65
CA THR A 389 -32.63 35.33 -0.60
C THR A 389 -34.13 35.59 -0.46
N ALA A 390 -34.86 34.83 0.36
CA ALA A 390 -36.25 35.13 0.68
C ALA A 390 -36.37 36.33 1.64
N ALA A 391 -35.56 36.39 2.70
CA ALA A 391 -35.54 37.52 3.64
C ALA A 391 -35.16 38.85 2.94
N VAL A 392 -34.18 38.83 2.04
CA VAL A 392 -33.78 40.00 1.23
C VAL A 392 -34.85 40.40 0.22
N ASN A 393 -35.70 39.48 -0.23
CA ASN A 393 -36.83 39.82 -1.10
C ASN A 393 -38.06 40.28 -0.32
N ALA A 394 -38.33 39.74 0.88
CA ALA A 394 -39.38 40.20 1.78
C ALA A 394 -39.07 41.60 2.37
N SER A 395 -37.81 41.84 2.72
CA SER A 395 -37.27 43.12 3.23
C SER A 395 -37.35 44.29 2.22
N LYS A 396 -37.85 44.06 1.01
CA LYS A 396 -38.20 45.12 0.03
C LYS A 396 -39.64 45.62 0.19
N THR A 397 -40.44 44.96 1.02
CA THR A 397 -41.88 45.23 1.18
C THR A 397 -42.24 45.51 2.64
N ASP A 398 -41.71 44.75 3.60
CA ASP A 398 -41.87 45.07 5.03
C ASP A 398 -40.79 44.43 5.95
N SER A 399 -40.92 44.66 7.26
CA SER A 399 -40.05 44.21 8.37
C SER A 399 -39.48 42.79 8.19
N ALA A 400 -38.14 42.70 8.14
CA ALA A 400 -37.45 41.46 7.84
C ALA A 400 -37.53 40.38 8.94
N TRP A 401 -37.98 40.70 10.16
CA TRP A 401 -38.05 39.75 11.28
C TRP A 401 -39.36 38.94 11.31
N ASP A 402 -40.49 39.54 10.97
CA ASP A 402 -41.77 38.83 10.96
C ASP A 402 -41.80 37.80 9.81
N ALA A 403 -41.27 38.20 8.64
CA ALA A 403 -41.02 37.31 7.51
C ALA A 403 -40.00 36.18 7.78
N ILE A 404 -39.25 36.24 8.89
CA ILE A 404 -38.39 35.13 9.33
C ILE A 404 -39.19 34.09 10.11
N VAL A 405 -40.08 34.52 11.00
CA VAL A 405 -40.93 33.64 11.83
C VAL A 405 -41.93 32.88 10.96
N ASP A 406 -42.56 33.55 9.99
CA ASP A 406 -43.60 32.99 9.12
C ASP A 406 -43.06 32.03 8.02
N SER A 407 -41.73 31.91 7.88
CA SER A 407 -41.09 31.25 6.72
C SER A 407 -40.92 29.73 6.78
N GLU A 408 -41.51 29.05 7.78
CA GLU A 408 -41.36 27.62 8.11
C GLU A 408 -39.98 27.02 7.70
N PRO A 409 -38.87 27.43 8.35
CA PRO A 409 -37.52 27.10 7.89
C PRO A 409 -37.27 25.58 7.78
N PHE A 410 -37.98 24.77 8.56
CA PHE A 410 -37.91 23.31 8.56
C PHE A 410 -38.46 22.67 7.27
N VAL A 411 -39.65 23.05 6.82
CA VAL A 411 -40.24 22.58 5.55
C VAL A 411 -39.41 23.07 4.38
N LYS A 412 -38.91 24.30 4.46
CA LYS A 412 -38.02 24.89 3.46
C LYS A 412 -36.72 24.09 3.29
N ILE A 413 -36.04 23.73 4.39
CA ILE A 413 -34.86 22.83 4.38
C ILE A 413 -35.17 21.53 3.63
N VAL A 414 -36.28 20.85 3.96
CA VAL A 414 -36.64 19.57 3.33
C VAL A 414 -36.92 19.74 1.83
N SER A 415 -37.60 20.82 1.42
CA SER A 415 -37.81 21.13 0.00
C SER A 415 -36.49 21.32 -0.77
N THR A 416 -35.49 21.96 -0.14
CA THR A 416 -34.15 22.15 -0.69
C THR A 416 -33.39 20.83 -0.79
N LEU A 417 -33.49 19.95 0.21
CA LEU A 417 -32.92 18.59 0.14
C LEU A 417 -33.51 17.77 -1.02
N CYS A 418 -34.82 17.87 -1.29
CA CYS A 418 -35.45 17.25 -2.45
C CYS A 418 -34.87 17.79 -3.77
N GLN A 419 -34.74 19.11 -3.92
CA GLN A 419 -34.17 19.76 -5.11
C GLN A 419 -32.69 19.42 -5.34
N VAL A 420 -31.93 19.18 -4.27
CA VAL A 420 -30.52 18.75 -4.32
C VAL A 420 -30.36 17.25 -4.65
N SER A 421 -31.39 16.43 -4.44
CA SER A 421 -31.29 14.97 -4.62
C SER A 421 -30.91 14.50 -6.05
N PRO A 422 -31.33 15.13 -7.18
CA PRO A 422 -30.94 14.70 -8.51
C PRO A 422 -29.47 15.01 -8.84
N TYR A 423 -28.89 16.06 -8.24
CA TYR A 423 -27.46 16.36 -8.37
C TYR A 423 -26.61 15.20 -7.86
N TRP A 424 -26.98 14.61 -6.72
CA TRP A 424 -26.25 13.47 -6.15
C TRP A 424 -26.33 12.21 -7.02
N VAL A 425 -27.45 11.98 -7.71
CA VAL A 425 -27.56 10.87 -8.68
C VAL A 425 -26.61 11.09 -9.86
N SER A 426 -26.57 12.29 -10.44
CA SER A 426 -25.65 12.65 -11.53
C SER A 426 -24.18 12.58 -11.10
N TRP A 427 -23.86 13.03 -9.88
CA TRP A 427 -22.52 12.99 -9.30
C TRP A 427 -22.05 11.56 -9.00
N LEU A 428 -22.93 10.70 -8.46
CA LEU A 428 -22.67 9.27 -8.30
C LEU A 428 -22.48 8.58 -9.66
N LEU A 429 -23.27 8.96 -10.68
CA LEU A 429 -23.14 8.44 -12.03
C LEU A 429 -21.77 8.79 -12.64
N GLN A 430 -21.36 10.06 -12.54
CA GLN A 430 -20.04 10.54 -12.98
C GLN A 430 -18.90 9.78 -12.28
N ARG A 431 -19.06 9.41 -11.00
CA ARG A 431 -18.04 8.72 -10.23
C ARG A 431 -17.71 7.31 -10.76
N ASN A 432 -18.60 6.66 -11.50
CA ASN A 432 -18.32 5.37 -12.15
C ASN A 432 -17.12 5.44 -13.11
N LEU A 433 -16.93 6.58 -13.81
CA LEU A 433 -15.78 6.79 -14.69
C LEU A 433 -14.45 6.77 -13.93
N GLY A 434 -14.45 7.20 -12.65
CA GLY A 434 -13.28 7.12 -11.77
C GLY A 434 -12.77 5.69 -11.57
N ALA A 435 -13.67 4.70 -11.50
CA ALA A 435 -13.27 3.30 -11.37
C ALA A 435 -12.54 2.77 -12.63
N ALA A 436 -12.84 3.31 -13.82
CA ALA A 436 -12.11 2.99 -15.05
C ALA A 436 -10.74 3.71 -15.13
N ILE A 437 -10.64 4.92 -14.58
CA ILE A 437 -9.36 5.65 -14.46
C ILE A 437 -8.42 4.96 -13.45
N ASP A 438 -8.95 4.44 -12.33
CA ASP A 438 -8.19 3.61 -11.39
C ASP A 438 -7.60 2.35 -12.08
N LEU A 439 -8.33 1.75 -13.03
CA LEU A 439 -7.88 0.56 -13.76
C LEU A 439 -6.76 0.87 -14.76
N SER A 440 -6.84 1.98 -15.48
CA SER A 440 -5.83 2.34 -16.50
C SER A 440 -4.54 2.88 -15.91
N GLN A 441 -4.53 3.26 -14.62
CA GLN A 441 -3.38 3.81 -13.90
C GLN A 441 -2.68 4.97 -14.63
N LEU A 442 -3.47 5.76 -15.38
CA LEU A 442 -2.97 6.75 -16.33
C LEU A 442 -1.99 7.75 -15.69
N THR A 443 -2.22 8.14 -14.43
CA THR A 443 -1.32 9.01 -13.65
C THR A 443 0.09 8.45 -13.50
N ASN A 444 0.19 7.13 -13.27
CA ASN A 444 1.44 6.44 -12.99
C ASN A 444 2.25 6.27 -14.26
N LEU A 445 1.58 5.82 -15.33
CA LEU A 445 2.18 5.64 -16.65
C LEU A 445 2.63 6.98 -17.25
N ALA A 446 1.81 8.03 -17.11
CA ALA A 446 2.15 9.37 -17.58
C ALA A 446 3.34 9.95 -16.80
N TRP A 447 3.34 9.87 -15.46
CA TRP A 447 4.45 10.38 -14.65
C TRP A 447 5.75 9.60 -14.87
N GLY A 448 5.70 8.27 -14.93
CA GLY A 448 6.87 7.44 -15.23
C GLY A 448 7.46 7.74 -16.60
N SER A 449 6.63 7.88 -17.63
CA SER A 449 7.05 8.24 -18.99
C SER A 449 7.63 9.66 -19.06
N PHE A 450 6.98 10.63 -18.41
CA PHE A 450 7.43 12.01 -18.34
C PHE A 450 8.78 12.13 -17.60
N SER A 451 8.90 11.51 -16.43
CA SER A 451 10.13 11.48 -15.63
C SER A 451 11.29 10.87 -16.42
N ARG A 452 11.10 9.68 -17.01
CA ARG A 452 12.13 9.00 -17.82
C ARG A 452 12.52 9.76 -19.10
N ARG A 453 11.66 10.65 -19.63
CA ARG A 453 11.94 11.40 -20.87
C ARG A 453 12.52 12.81 -20.65
N PHE A 454 12.08 13.51 -19.62
CA PHE A 454 12.42 14.92 -19.39
C PHE A 454 13.32 15.18 -18.17
N LEU A 455 13.34 14.26 -17.19
CA LEU A 455 14.25 14.32 -16.06
C LEU A 455 15.48 13.42 -16.29
N SER A 456 16.48 13.55 -15.42
CA SER A 456 17.62 12.62 -15.31
C SER A 456 17.51 11.91 -13.96
N PRO A 457 16.60 10.91 -13.83
CA PRO A 457 16.43 10.19 -12.58
C PRO A 457 17.70 9.42 -12.20
N THR A 458 17.95 9.28 -10.90
CA THR A 458 19.06 8.45 -10.40
C THR A 458 18.76 6.96 -10.61
N PRO A 459 19.76 6.05 -10.57
CA PRO A 459 19.50 4.61 -10.61
C PRO A 459 18.53 4.16 -9.51
N ARG A 460 18.70 4.68 -8.29
CA ARG A 460 17.74 4.48 -7.19
C ARG A 460 16.34 4.95 -7.56
N GLN A 461 16.19 6.16 -8.12
CA GLN A 461 14.87 6.66 -8.53
C GLN A 461 14.22 5.84 -9.67
N LEU A 462 15.01 5.21 -10.55
CA LEU A 462 14.48 4.28 -11.55
C LEU A 462 13.96 2.99 -10.91
N ILE A 463 14.69 2.44 -9.93
CA ILE A 463 14.27 1.31 -9.11
C ILE A 463 12.99 1.67 -8.33
N GLU A 464 12.96 2.83 -7.65
CA GLU A 464 11.78 3.34 -6.94
C GLU A 464 10.56 3.53 -7.87
N LEU A 465 10.77 4.02 -9.11
CA LEU A 465 9.71 4.19 -10.12
C LEU A 465 9.21 2.87 -10.73
N SER A 466 9.92 1.75 -10.56
CA SER A 466 9.48 0.41 -10.96
C SER A 466 8.78 -0.36 -9.84
N ALA A 467 8.76 0.17 -8.62
CA ALA A 467 8.15 -0.49 -7.47
C ALA A 467 6.61 -0.52 -7.55
N PRO A 468 5.95 -1.59 -7.05
CA PRO A 468 4.49 -1.68 -6.99
C PRO A 468 3.91 -0.61 -6.05
N GLN A 469 2.73 -0.09 -6.39
CA GLN A 469 2.17 1.02 -5.62
C GLN A 469 1.51 0.58 -4.31
N PRO A 470 1.75 1.29 -3.19
CA PRO A 470 1.13 0.96 -1.91
C PRO A 470 -0.37 1.29 -1.92
N PHE A 471 -1.21 0.37 -1.47
CA PHE A 471 -2.65 0.60 -1.36
C PHE A 471 -2.98 1.66 -0.28
N ASP A 472 -3.49 2.84 -0.68
CA ASP A 472 -3.96 3.85 0.29
C ASP A 472 -5.32 3.48 0.87
N TYR A 473 -5.28 2.61 1.88
CA TYR A 473 -6.44 2.21 2.70
C TYR A 473 -7.28 3.40 3.18
N ALA A 474 -6.66 4.52 3.56
CA ALA A 474 -7.38 5.65 4.15
C ALA A 474 -8.24 6.37 3.11
N SER A 475 -7.67 6.61 1.92
CA SER A 475 -8.35 7.26 0.81
C SER A 475 -9.44 6.36 0.19
N TYR A 476 -9.12 5.10 -0.17
CA TYR A 476 -10.09 4.21 -0.81
C TYR A 476 -11.27 3.86 0.11
N TYR A 477 -11.03 3.52 1.38
CA TYR A 477 -12.13 3.23 2.30
C TYR A 477 -12.99 4.45 2.62
N ASN A 478 -12.40 5.66 2.69
CA ASN A 478 -13.18 6.88 2.78
C ASN A 478 -14.13 7.02 1.59
N TYR A 479 -13.63 6.88 0.35
CA TYR A 479 -14.45 7.05 -0.85
C TYR A 479 -15.62 6.05 -0.88
N PHE A 480 -15.38 4.76 -0.61
CA PHE A 480 -16.46 3.77 -0.54
C PHE A 480 -17.49 4.06 0.55
N LEU A 481 -17.05 4.50 1.74
CA LEU A 481 -17.96 4.90 2.82
C LEU A 481 -18.75 6.18 2.47
N PHE A 482 -18.11 7.17 1.86
CA PHE A 482 -18.73 8.44 1.49
C PHE A 482 -19.78 8.26 0.39
N TYR A 483 -19.48 7.49 -0.67
CA TYR A 483 -20.47 7.20 -1.72
C TYR A 483 -21.65 6.40 -1.15
N SER A 484 -21.39 5.44 -0.25
CA SER A 484 -22.45 4.73 0.48
C SER A 484 -23.31 5.68 1.34
N THR A 485 -22.69 6.67 1.98
CA THR A 485 -23.36 7.63 2.86
C THR A 485 -24.28 8.54 2.05
N VAL A 486 -23.78 9.15 0.97
CA VAL A 486 -24.59 9.97 0.06
C VAL A 486 -25.75 9.14 -0.50
N ALA A 487 -25.47 7.95 -1.03
CA ALA A 487 -26.48 7.08 -1.62
C ALA A 487 -27.57 6.64 -0.65
N PHE A 488 -27.22 6.38 0.62
CA PHE A 488 -28.19 5.98 1.65
C PHE A 488 -28.97 7.18 2.20
N CYS A 489 -28.32 8.33 2.46
CA CYS A 489 -29.00 9.54 2.92
C CYS A 489 -30.04 10.05 1.90
N TYR A 490 -29.73 10.00 0.60
CA TYR A 490 -30.67 10.38 -0.45
C TYR A 490 -31.54 9.21 -0.96
N ALA A 491 -31.42 8.00 -0.40
CA ALA A 491 -32.21 6.84 -0.83
C ALA A 491 -33.72 7.02 -0.64
N GLY A 492 -34.14 7.68 0.44
CA GLY A 492 -35.55 8.03 0.66
C GLY A 492 -36.03 9.12 -0.30
N LEU A 493 -35.22 10.17 -0.49
CA LEU A 493 -35.59 11.34 -1.28
C LEU A 493 -35.61 11.06 -2.79
N GLN A 494 -34.66 10.25 -3.29
CA GLN A 494 -34.53 9.87 -4.69
C GLN A 494 -34.01 8.43 -4.79
N PRO A 495 -34.90 7.42 -4.80
CA PRO A 495 -34.54 5.99 -4.77
C PRO A 495 -33.57 5.55 -5.89
N LEU A 496 -33.52 6.29 -7.00
CA LEU A 496 -32.59 6.07 -8.11
C LEU A 496 -31.09 6.20 -7.71
N ALA A 497 -30.77 6.81 -6.57
CA ALA A 497 -29.40 6.80 -6.03
C ALA A 497 -28.90 5.38 -5.68
N LEU A 498 -29.81 4.47 -5.31
CA LEU A 498 -29.49 3.08 -4.94
C LEU A 498 -28.97 2.25 -6.13
N PRO A 499 -29.67 2.13 -7.28
CA PRO A 499 -29.17 1.33 -8.42
C PRO A 499 -27.87 1.88 -9.01
N VAL A 500 -27.70 3.21 -9.09
CA VAL A 500 -26.44 3.82 -9.57
C VAL A 500 -25.28 3.45 -8.65
N THR A 501 -25.51 3.38 -7.34
CA THR A 501 -24.50 2.98 -6.35
C THR A 501 -24.27 1.47 -6.30
N ALA A 502 -25.31 0.66 -6.55
CA ALA A 502 -25.18 -0.78 -6.71
C ALA A 502 -24.33 -1.13 -7.94
N PHE A 503 -24.57 -0.44 -9.07
CA PHE A 503 -23.78 -0.55 -10.30
C PHE A 503 -22.31 -0.17 -10.07
N TYR A 504 -22.06 0.97 -9.41
CA TYR A 504 -20.72 1.37 -8.98
C TYR A 504 -20.02 0.25 -8.21
N PHE A 505 -20.63 -0.26 -7.13
CA PHE A 505 -20.00 -1.33 -6.33
C PHE A 505 -19.90 -2.69 -7.03
N TRP A 506 -20.62 -2.93 -8.14
CA TRP A 506 -20.44 -4.11 -8.97
C TRP A 506 -19.17 -4.02 -9.83
N ILE A 507 -19.01 -2.92 -10.57
CA ILE A 507 -17.82 -2.64 -11.40
C ILE A 507 -16.58 -2.51 -10.51
N ASP A 508 -16.66 -1.68 -9.48
CA ASP A 508 -15.55 -1.41 -8.56
C ASP A 508 -15.06 -2.70 -7.88
N SER A 509 -15.97 -3.57 -7.43
CA SER A 509 -15.62 -4.86 -6.81
C SER A 509 -14.92 -5.85 -7.75
N TRP A 510 -15.03 -5.70 -9.08
CA TRP A 510 -14.24 -6.49 -10.04
C TRP A 510 -12.90 -5.81 -10.28
N ILE A 511 -12.90 -4.52 -10.63
CA ILE A 511 -11.69 -3.75 -10.92
C ILE A 511 -10.71 -3.76 -9.75
N LYS A 512 -11.18 -3.51 -8.52
CA LYS A 512 -10.31 -3.54 -7.33
C LYS A 512 -9.79 -4.94 -7.02
N LYS A 513 -10.52 -6.02 -7.35
CA LYS A 513 -9.98 -7.39 -7.23
C LYS A 513 -8.81 -7.60 -8.19
N TYR A 514 -8.90 -7.10 -9.43
CA TYR A 514 -7.78 -7.16 -10.39
C TYR A 514 -6.57 -6.34 -9.90
N LEU A 515 -6.79 -5.09 -9.51
CA LEU A 515 -5.71 -4.21 -9.04
C LEU A 515 -5.00 -4.72 -7.78
N LEU A 516 -5.74 -5.32 -6.84
CA LEU A 516 -5.19 -5.96 -5.62
C LEU A 516 -4.48 -7.30 -5.89
N LEU A 517 -4.61 -7.89 -7.09
CA LEU A 517 -3.89 -9.11 -7.48
C LEU A 517 -2.63 -8.82 -8.30
N TYR A 518 -2.61 -7.73 -9.08
CA TYR A 518 -1.58 -7.49 -10.09
C TYR A 518 -0.74 -6.22 -9.92
N VAL A 519 -1.13 -5.24 -9.07
CA VAL A 519 -0.38 -3.97 -8.98
C VAL A 519 -0.24 -3.38 -7.58
N PHE A 520 -1.25 -3.50 -6.72
CA PHE A 520 -1.20 -2.90 -5.39
C PHE A 520 -0.49 -3.79 -4.36
N ILE A 521 0.42 -3.20 -3.59
CA ILE A 521 1.10 -3.85 -2.47
C ILE A 521 0.57 -3.35 -1.11
N THR A 522 0.52 -4.25 -0.13
CA THR A 522 0.09 -3.93 1.24
C THR A 522 1.26 -3.37 2.06
N LYS A 523 1.37 -2.04 2.14
CA LYS A 523 2.54 -1.41 2.81
C LYS A 523 2.63 -1.68 4.32
N TYR A 524 1.49 -1.87 4.99
CA TYR A 524 1.42 -2.22 6.41
C TYR A 524 0.28 -3.24 6.59
N GLU A 525 0.56 -4.40 7.17
CA GLU A 525 -0.47 -5.42 7.39
C GLU A 525 -1.28 -5.11 8.66
N SER A 526 -2.56 -4.81 8.48
CA SER A 526 -3.46 -4.45 9.58
C SER A 526 -4.19 -5.65 10.19
N GLY A 527 -4.09 -6.84 9.59
CA GLY A 527 -4.75 -8.07 10.04
C GLY A 527 -6.27 -7.95 10.07
N GLY A 528 -6.86 -7.12 9.21
CA GLY A 528 -8.30 -6.81 9.22
C GLY A 528 -8.75 -5.77 10.27
N MET A 529 -7.85 -5.18 11.06
CA MET A 529 -8.18 -4.25 12.16
C MET A 529 -8.81 -2.90 11.75
N PHE A 530 -8.99 -2.65 10.45
CA PHE A 530 -9.87 -1.59 9.92
C PHE A 530 -11.37 -1.93 10.07
N TRP A 531 -11.76 -3.22 10.10
CA TRP A 531 -13.16 -3.65 10.06
C TRP A 531 -14.05 -2.98 11.11
N ARG A 532 -13.56 -2.87 12.36
CA ARG A 532 -14.28 -2.21 13.46
C ARG A 532 -14.57 -0.74 13.15
N THR A 533 -13.64 -0.03 12.51
CA THR A 533 -13.83 1.36 12.09
C THR A 533 -14.86 1.45 10.96
N LEU A 534 -14.77 0.56 9.96
CA LEU A 534 -15.72 0.49 8.84
C LEU A 534 -17.14 0.18 9.33
N PHE A 535 -17.33 -0.83 10.17
CA PHE A 535 -18.60 -1.19 10.80
C PHE A 535 -19.24 0.00 11.53
N ASN A 536 -18.45 0.70 12.36
CA ASN A 536 -18.92 1.89 13.06
C ASN A 536 -19.30 3.04 12.11
N ARG A 537 -18.66 3.17 10.92
CA ARG A 537 -19.05 4.18 9.92
C ARG A 537 -20.28 3.78 9.10
N VAL A 538 -20.50 2.49 8.84
CA VAL A 538 -21.77 2.00 8.25
C VAL A 538 -22.94 2.37 9.15
N LEU A 539 -22.87 2.04 10.45
CA LEU A 539 -23.94 2.40 11.39
C LEU A 539 -24.16 3.92 11.49
N VAL A 540 -23.10 4.74 11.39
CA VAL A 540 -23.26 6.20 11.35
C VAL A 540 -24.00 6.67 10.10
N PHE A 541 -23.73 6.12 8.90
CA PHE A 541 -24.53 6.51 7.74
C PHE A 541 -25.97 5.97 7.80
N THR A 542 -26.20 4.81 8.41
CA THR A 542 -27.55 4.29 8.67
C THR A 542 -28.35 5.27 9.53
N VAL A 543 -27.76 5.75 10.63
CA VAL A 543 -28.38 6.81 11.47
C VAL A 543 -28.64 8.09 10.66
N LEU A 544 -27.70 8.53 9.82
CA LEU A 544 -27.89 9.73 8.99
C LEU A 544 -29.03 9.58 7.96
N GLY A 545 -29.17 8.42 7.32
CA GLY A 545 -30.29 8.16 6.41
C GLY A 545 -31.64 8.12 7.12
N ASN A 546 -31.69 7.51 8.30
CA ASN A 546 -32.90 7.50 9.13
C ASN A 546 -33.25 8.90 9.65
N ILE A 547 -32.24 9.76 9.90
CA ILE A 547 -32.47 11.19 10.18
C ILE A 547 -33.05 11.90 8.96
N VAL A 548 -32.56 11.68 7.73
CA VAL A 548 -33.14 12.31 6.53
C VAL A 548 -34.59 11.86 6.29
N ILE A 549 -34.92 10.59 6.53
CA ILE A 549 -36.30 10.09 6.45
C ILE A 549 -37.17 10.69 7.58
N ALA A 550 -36.65 10.82 8.81
CA ALA A 550 -37.36 11.46 9.91
C ALA A 550 -37.58 12.97 9.69
N LEU A 551 -36.63 13.67 9.04
CA LEU A 551 -36.80 15.06 8.62
C LEU A 551 -37.92 15.20 7.57
N LEU A 552 -37.94 14.30 6.57
CA LEU A 552 -39.00 14.27 5.56
C LEU A 552 -40.39 14.06 6.17
N VAL A 553 -40.54 13.02 7.00
CA VAL A 553 -41.80 12.70 7.69
C VAL A 553 -42.19 13.82 8.65
N GLY A 554 -41.21 14.39 9.38
CA GLY A 554 -41.43 15.50 10.30
C GLY A 554 -41.95 16.76 9.60
N ALA A 555 -41.36 17.17 8.48
CA ALA A 555 -41.82 18.37 7.75
C ALA A 555 -43.27 18.25 7.28
N GLN A 556 -43.70 17.04 6.90
CA GLN A 556 -45.07 16.74 6.48
C GLN A 556 -46.05 16.48 7.66
N ALA A 557 -45.54 16.44 8.90
CA ALA A 557 -46.33 16.41 10.13
C ALA A 557 -46.35 17.76 10.89
N VAL A 558 -45.55 18.73 10.44
CA VAL A 558 -45.47 20.09 11.02
C VAL A 558 -46.19 21.14 10.16
N GLY A 559 -46.19 21.01 8.82
CA GLY A 559 -46.76 22.03 7.93
C GLY A 559 -48.25 22.31 8.21
N VAL A 560 -48.56 23.53 8.64
CA VAL A 560 -49.87 23.88 9.22
C VAL A 560 -50.91 24.24 8.15
N TYR A 561 -51.57 23.23 7.57
CA TYR A 561 -52.78 23.43 6.75
C TYR A 561 -53.89 22.44 7.12
N GLU A 562 -55.12 22.96 7.21
CA GLU A 562 -56.38 22.22 7.46
C GLU A 562 -56.50 21.43 8.79
N GLY A 563 -56.03 22.01 9.90
CA GLY A 563 -56.62 21.82 11.25
C GLY A 563 -56.56 20.43 11.91
N ASN A 564 -56.11 19.40 11.21
CA ASN A 564 -55.96 18.05 11.72
C ASN A 564 -54.59 17.87 12.40
N VAL A 565 -54.58 17.23 13.57
CA VAL A 565 -53.36 16.93 14.35
C VAL A 565 -52.63 15.71 13.74
N ALA A 566 -52.25 15.82 12.47
CA ALA A 566 -51.83 14.70 11.66
C ALA A 566 -50.41 14.21 11.99
N ASN A 567 -50.25 12.89 12.06
CA ASN A 567 -48.99 12.17 11.81
C ASN A 567 -47.82 12.33 12.80
N TRP A 568 -47.97 12.96 13.97
CA TRP A 568 -46.98 12.86 15.07
C TRP A 568 -46.63 11.39 15.40
N GLY A 569 -47.61 10.48 15.28
CA GLY A 569 -47.41 9.03 15.45
C GLY A 569 -46.39 8.40 14.47
N MET A 570 -46.20 8.95 13.26
CA MET A 570 -45.19 8.46 12.32
C MET A 570 -43.77 8.79 12.80
N LEU A 571 -43.56 9.99 13.35
CA LEU A 571 -42.27 10.40 13.92
C LEU A 571 -41.96 9.60 15.19
N VAL A 572 -42.95 9.41 16.07
CA VAL A 572 -42.84 8.53 17.25
C VAL A 572 -42.48 7.10 16.85
N ALA A 573 -43.06 6.58 15.75
CA ALA A 573 -42.73 5.25 15.24
C ALA A 573 -41.29 5.11 14.70
N MET A 574 -40.55 6.20 14.46
CA MET A 574 -39.13 6.16 14.10
C MET A 574 -38.17 6.23 15.30
N VAL A 575 -38.64 6.65 16.48
CA VAL A 575 -37.83 6.74 17.72
C VAL A 575 -37.13 5.43 18.11
N PRO A 576 -37.69 4.22 17.90
CA PRO A 576 -36.99 2.96 18.20
C PRO A 576 -35.73 2.69 17.36
N LEU A 577 -35.65 3.20 16.13
CA LEU A 577 -34.56 2.91 15.19
C LEU A 577 -33.14 3.19 15.77
N PRO A 578 -32.82 4.39 16.31
CA PRO A 578 -31.52 4.64 16.93
C PRO A 578 -31.20 3.71 18.12
N PHE A 579 -32.21 3.29 18.90
CA PHE A 579 -32.01 2.34 20.00
C PHE A 579 -31.72 0.92 19.47
N LEU A 580 -32.38 0.49 18.39
CA LEU A 580 -32.08 -0.77 17.71
C LEU A 580 -30.66 -0.77 17.12
N ILE A 581 -30.23 0.33 16.48
CA ILE A 581 -28.85 0.51 15.99
C ILE A 581 -27.84 0.43 17.14
N ALA A 582 -28.11 1.10 18.26
CA ALA A 582 -27.25 1.07 19.44
C ALA A 582 -27.18 -0.32 20.10
N GLY A 583 -28.31 -1.02 20.23
CA GLY A 583 -28.38 -2.38 20.74
C GLY A 583 -27.66 -3.39 19.85
N PHE A 584 -27.84 -3.31 18.53
CA PHE A 584 -27.14 -4.13 17.55
C PHE A 584 -25.62 -3.90 17.59
N LYS A 585 -25.18 -2.65 17.72
CA LYS A 585 -23.77 -2.29 17.92
C LYS A 585 -23.20 -2.93 19.19
N TRP A 586 -23.91 -2.83 20.32
CA TRP A 586 -23.50 -3.36 21.61
C TRP A 586 -23.41 -4.89 21.61
N TYR A 587 -24.40 -5.56 20.99
CA TYR A 587 -24.40 -7.00 20.74
C TYR A 587 -23.18 -7.43 19.92
N CYS A 588 -22.99 -6.86 18.72
CA CYS A 588 -21.85 -7.20 17.86
C CYS A 588 -20.49 -6.92 18.54
N ALA A 589 -20.37 -5.82 19.30
CA ALA A 589 -19.16 -5.51 20.06
C ALA A 589 -18.88 -6.57 21.13
N ARG A 590 -19.85 -6.93 21.97
CA ARG A 590 -19.68 -7.95 23.00
C ARG A 590 -19.42 -9.35 22.45
N THR A 591 -20.06 -9.72 21.33
CA THR A 591 -19.93 -11.07 20.76
C THR A 591 -18.64 -11.25 19.95
N PHE A 592 -18.16 -10.23 19.24
CA PHE A 592 -17.11 -10.41 18.22
C PHE A 592 -15.84 -9.56 18.39
N ASP A 593 -15.88 -8.43 19.12
CA ASP A 593 -14.67 -7.58 19.20
C ASP A 593 -13.52 -8.31 19.89
N ASP A 594 -13.79 -8.98 21.00
CA ASP A 594 -12.75 -9.62 21.81
C ASP A 594 -12.09 -10.79 21.06
N GLU A 595 -12.86 -11.48 20.20
CA GLU A 595 -12.34 -12.54 19.30
C GLU A 595 -11.39 -12.02 18.22
N ILE A 596 -11.51 -10.76 17.80
CA ILE A 596 -10.67 -10.15 16.76
C ILE A 596 -9.27 -9.77 17.29
N HIS A 597 -9.16 -9.47 18.59
CA HIS A 597 -7.91 -8.98 19.20
C HIS A 597 -7.10 -10.09 19.86
N TYR A 598 -7.77 -11.08 20.48
CA TYR A 598 -7.11 -12.04 21.38
C TYR A 598 -7.24 -13.48 20.87
N TYR A 599 -6.11 -14.18 20.77
CA TYR A 599 -6.07 -15.55 20.27
C TYR A 599 -6.85 -16.51 21.18
N GLN A 600 -6.56 -16.51 22.48
CA GLN A 600 -7.32 -17.23 23.50
C GLN A 600 -7.92 -16.28 24.55
N MET A 601 -9.05 -16.66 25.14
CA MET A 601 -9.76 -15.88 26.18
C MET A 601 -9.63 -16.54 27.56
N GLY A 602 -8.53 -16.30 28.25
CA GLY A 602 -8.39 -16.53 29.71
C GLY A 602 -8.54 -17.98 30.23
N LYS A 603 -8.79 -18.97 29.39
CA LYS A 603 -8.75 -20.39 29.77
C LYS A 603 -7.29 -20.82 29.90
N ALA A 604 -6.83 -21.01 31.14
CA ALA A 604 -5.59 -21.73 31.40
C ALA A 604 -5.69 -23.12 30.77
N MET A 605 -4.79 -23.43 29.84
CA MET A 605 -4.85 -24.65 29.04
C MET A 605 -3.74 -25.61 29.48
N LYS A 606 -4.15 -26.70 30.15
CA LYS A 606 -3.37 -27.94 30.17
C LYS A 606 -3.18 -28.46 28.74
N ASP A 607 -2.14 -29.28 28.54
CA ASP A 607 -1.96 -30.13 27.36
C ASP A 607 -1.52 -29.40 26.07
N ALA A 608 -0.64 -28.40 26.18
CA ALA A 608 0.03 -27.75 25.03
C ALA A 608 1.41 -28.37 24.66
N GLU A 609 1.92 -29.34 25.43
CA GLU A 609 3.31 -29.82 25.34
C GLU A 609 3.64 -30.61 24.06
N TRP A 610 2.63 -31.14 23.34
CA TRP A 610 2.80 -32.13 22.27
C TRP A 610 3.55 -31.62 21.01
N HIS A 611 3.84 -30.33 20.92
CA HIS A 611 4.63 -29.73 19.83
C HIS A 611 5.96 -29.09 20.28
N ALA A 612 6.31 -29.11 21.56
CA ALA A 612 7.51 -28.43 22.07
C ALA A 612 8.83 -29.18 21.77
N GLY A 613 8.84 -30.50 21.97
CA GLY A 613 10.06 -31.29 22.22
C GLY A 613 11.16 -31.27 21.15
N ASN A 614 10.86 -30.95 19.89
CA ASN A 614 11.86 -30.90 18.81
C ASN A 614 12.26 -29.49 18.35
N GLU A 615 11.53 -28.43 18.72
CA GLU A 615 11.89 -27.05 18.29
C GLU A 615 12.52 -26.19 19.39
N GLN A 616 12.39 -26.53 20.67
CA GLN A 616 12.92 -25.70 21.77
C GLN A 616 14.42 -25.40 21.66
N LYS A 617 15.24 -26.32 21.12
CA LYS A 617 16.67 -26.06 20.84
C LYS A 617 16.93 -24.98 19.77
N ARG A 618 15.97 -24.63 18.92
CA ARG A 618 16.07 -23.51 17.94
C ARG A 618 15.52 -22.18 18.48
N ARG A 619 14.67 -22.20 19.50
CA ARG A 619 13.89 -21.03 19.96
C ARG A 619 14.61 -20.15 21.00
N LYS A 620 15.51 -20.71 21.82
CA LYS A 620 16.19 -19.98 22.92
C LYS A 620 17.08 -18.79 22.51
N GLY A 621 17.34 -18.57 21.22
CA GLY A 621 18.28 -17.54 20.73
C GLY A 621 17.70 -16.14 20.50
N ASP A 622 16.39 -15.91 20.56
CA ASP A 622 15.84 -14.59 20.20
C ASP A 622 16.09 -13.52 21.28
N ARG A 623 16.95 -12.56 20.94
CA ARG A 623 17.25 -11.33 21.70
C ARG A 623 16.18 -10.27 21.35
N VAL A 624 15.19 -10.09 22.22
CA VAL A 624 14.02 -9.20 21.99
C VAL A 624 14.46 -7.77 21.66
N GLY A 625 15.43 -7.23 22.40
CA GLY A 625 15.97 -5.88 22.20
C GLY A 625 16.67 -5.65 20.85
N VAL A 626 17.00 -6.70 20.09
CA VAL A 626 17.55 -6.57 18.73
C VAL A 626 16.44 -6.49 17.69
N ARG A 627 15.39 -7.33 17.79
CA ARG A 627 14.26 -7.31 16.83
C ARG A 627 13.24 -6.19 17.10
N PHE A 628 13.09 -5.77 18.36
CA PHE A 628 12.27 -4.64 18.79
C PHE A 628 13.11 -3.43 19.25
N GLY A 629 14.40 -3.43 18.92
CA GLY A 629 15.25 -2.25 19.05
C GLY A 629 14.83 -1.16 18.05
N HIS A 630 15.28 0.07 18.29
CA HIS A 630 15.05 1.16 17.34
C HIS A 630 15.80 0.88 16.02
N PRO A 631 15.18 0.93 14.84
CA PRO A 631 15.76 0.42 13.59
C PRO A 631 17.08 1.09 13.20
N VAL A 632 17.24 2.36 13.54
CA VAL A 632 18.45 3.15 13.27
C VAL A 632 19.70 2.63 14.03
N LEU A 633 19.53 1.73 15.02
CA LEU A 633 20.65 1.06 15.71
C LEU A 633 21.28 -0.05 14.87
N TYR A 634 20.49 -0.77 14.06
CA TYR A 634 20.92 -1.98 13.34
C TYR A 634 20.72 -1.94 11.81
N LYS A 635 19.98 -0.97 11.27
CA LYS A 635 19.88 -0.76 9.82
C LYS A 635 21.25 -0.34 9.27
N PRO A 636 21.78 -0.98 8.21
CA PRO A 636 22.97 -0.48 7.53
C PRO A 636 22.69 0.91 6.94
N LEU A 637 23.73 1.72 6.79
CA LEU A 637 23.61 3.04 6.17
C LEU A 637 23.44 2.92 4.65
N MET A 638 22.76 3.90 4.07
CA MET A 638 22.41 3.92 2.64
C MET A 638 23.64 4.23 1.79
N THR A 639 24.13 3.26 1.02
CA THR A 639 25.25 3.49 0.07
C THR A 639 24.80 4.27 -1.17
N PRO A 640 25.66 5.12 -1.76
CA PRO A 640 25.35 5.83 -2.99
C PRO A 640 25.44 4.91 -4.22
N MET A 641 24.44 4.98 -5.09
CA MET A 641 24.24 4.14 -6.28
C MET A 641 24.52 4.89 -7.58
N VAL A 642 25.36 4.31 -8.44
CA VAL A 642 25.79 4.87 -9.73
C VAL A 642 25.55 3.85 -10.85
N SER A 643 25.09 4.28 -12.03
CA SER A 643 24.91 3.39 -13.18
C SER A 643 26.25 2.85 -13.68
N ALA A 644 26.29 1.56 -14.06
CA ALA A 644 27.46 0.92 -14.66
C ALA A 644 28.05 1.69 -15.86
N LYS A 645 27.23 2.42 -16.63
CA LYS A 645 27.71 3.29 -17.72
C LYS A 645 28.74 4.33 -17.24
N ALA A 646 28.58 4.85 -16.02
CA ALA A 646 29.44 5.89 -15.45
C ALA A 646 30.60 5.34 -14.59
N GLN A 647 30.68 4.02 -14.35
CA GLN A 647 31.67 3.39 -13.47
C GLN A 647 33.13 3.75 -13.85
N HIS A 648 33.43 3.87 -15.14
CA HIS A 648 34.76 4.21 -15.64
C HIS A 648 35.15 5.68 -15.39
N LEU A 649 34.15 6.59 -15.41
CA LEU A 649 34.32 8.02 -15.15
C LEU A 649 34.37 8.34 -13.66
N LEU A 650 33.72 7.52 -12.83
CA LEU A 650 33.69 7.68 -11.38
C LEU A 650 35.10 7.84 -10.79
N LYS A 651 36.08 7.02 -11.23
CA LYS A 651 37.49 7.10 -10.80
C LYS A 651 38.22 8.39 -11.20
N GLN A 652 37.72 9.15 -12.17
CA GLN A 652 38.33 10.40 -12.64
C GLN A 652 37.71 11.63 -11.97
N VAL A 653 36.43 11.54 -11.60
CA VAL A 653 35.67 12.61 -10.96
C VAL A 653 35.83 12.56 -9.43
N TYR A 654 35.87 11.37 -8.85
CA TYR A 654 35.93 11.12 -7.42
C TYR A 654 37.37 10.87 -6.95
N SER A 655 37.91 11.85 -6.21
CA SER A 655 39.22 11.79 -5.55
C SER A 655 39.17 11.24 -4.11
N GLY A 656 37.98 10.87 -3.61
CA GLY A 656 37.82 10.22 -2.31
C GLY A 656 38.26 8.74 -2.33
N ARG A 657 38.06 8.03 -1.22
CA ARG A 657 38.41 6.59 -1.03
C ARG A 657 38.15 5.77 -2.32
N THR A 658 39.20 5.40 -3.04
CA THR A 658 39.13 4.25 -3.96
C THR A 658 39.54 3.00 -3.18
N SER A 659 39.04 1.83 -3.59
CA SER A 659 39.06 0.59 -2.79
C SER A 659 40.42 -0.13 -2.77
N LEU A 660 41.51 0.60 -2.56
CA LEU A 660 42.89 0.12 -2.60
C LEU A 660 43.80 0.71 -1.50
N ASP A 661 43.56 1.95 -1.06
CA ASP A 661 44.51 2.70 -0.22
C ASP A 661 44.25 2.65 1.29
N ASP A 662 43.29 1.84 1.75
CA ASP A 662 42.91 1.78 3.17
C ASP A 662 42.70 0.34 3.64
N ASN A 663 43.72 -0.20 4.32
CA ASN A 663 43.68 -1.50 4.98
C ASN A 663 43.00 -1.39 6.38
N GLY A 664 42.52 -0.20 6.75
CA GLY A 664 41.69 0.03 7.93
C GLY A 664 40.29 -0.55 7.72
N THR A 665 40.09 -1.74 8.26
CA THR A 665 38.82 -2.48 8.17
C THR A 665 37.66 -1.67 8.74
N VAL A 666 36.81 -1.14 7.85
CA VAL A 666 35.42 -0.82 8.19
C VAL A 666 34.69 -2.15 8.36
N ALA A 667 34.83 -2.74 9.55
CA ALA A 667 34.07 -3.92 9.96
C ALA A 667 32.57 -3.64 9.87
N GLY A 668 31.75 -4.68 9.72
CA GLY A 668 30.33 -4.53 9.43
C GLY A 668 29.60 -3.73 10.52
N PHE A 669 28.60 -2.94 10.12
CA PHE A 669 27.72 -2.17 11.02
C PHE A 669 26.78 -3.05 11.88
N SER A 670 27.19 -4.28 12.21
CA SER A 670 26.48 -5.32 12.95
C SER A 670 26.96 -5.51 14.40
N ASP A 671 28.16 -5.04 14.72
CA ASP A 671 28.98 -5.65 15.79
C ASP A 671 28.55 -5.29 17.21
N VAL A 672 27.54 -4.43 17.37
CA VAL A 672 26.89 -4.15 18.66
C VAL A 672 26.11 -5.38 19.19
N TYR A 673 25.64 -6.28 18.32
CA TYR A 673 24.73 -7.38 18.73
C TYR A 673 24.95 -8.76 18.07
N MET A 674 26.08 -9.00 17.41
CA MET A 674 26.39 -10.33 16.84
C MET A 674 26.65 -11.41 17.91
N ASP A 675 26.64 -12.68 17.47
CA ASP A 675 27.29 -13.79 18.17
C ASP A 675 28.77 -13.85 17.72
N ALA A 676 29.66 -14.44 18.54
CA ALA A 676 31.05 -14.65 18.14
C ALA A 676 31.14 -15.57 16.91
N MET A 677 31.97 -15.21 15.93
CA MET A 677 32.12 -16.01 14.70
C MET A 677 32.70 -17.39 14.99
N ASP A 678 32.16 -18.42 14.32
CA ASP A 678 32.76 -19.75 14.28
C ASP A 678 34.11 -19.67 13.56
N THR A 679 35.19 -19.99 14.28
CA THR A 679 36.57 -19.93 13.80
C THR A 679 36.82 -20.80 12.55
N ASN A 680 35.95 -21.77 12.28
CA ASN A 680 36.05 -22.65 11.12
C ASN A 680 35.42 -22.06 9.84
N ARG A 681 34.73 -20.91 9.93
CA ARG A 681 34.05 -20.26 8.80
C ARG A 681 34.15 -18.73 8.86
N PRO A 682 35.32 -18.15 8.54
CA PRO A 682 35.41 -16.71 8.30
C PRO A 682 34.41 -16.29 7.22
N GLY A 683 33.63 -15.25 7.48
CA GLY A 683 32.70 -14.68 6.51
C GLY A 683 33.43 -14.14 5.28
N LYS A 684 32.74 -14.04 4.13
CA LYS A 684 33.29 -13.32 2.98
C LYS A 684 33.67 -11.89 3.42
N PRO A 685 34.86 -11.38 3.06
CA PRO A 685 35.25 -10.02 3.43
C PRO A 685 34.28 -9.02 2.78
N SER A 686 33.47 -8.37 3.61
CA SER A 686 32.53 -7.33 3.19
C SER A 686 33.26 -6.02 2.94
N GLY A 687 34.20 -6.02 1.99
CA GLY A 687 34.84 -4.82 1.46
C GLY A 687 33.82 -3.99 0.69
N MET A 688 32.98 -3.25 1.42
CA MET A 688 31.90 -2.47 0.86
C MET A 688 32.49 -1.31 0.06
N ALA A 689 32.33 -1.36 -1.26
CA ALA A 689 32.81 -0.29 -2.13
C ALA A 689 32.08 1.02 -1.78
N PRO A 690 32.77 2.17 -1.75
CA PRO A 690 32.16 3.45 -1.36
C PRO A 690 31.11 3.97 -2.35
N PHE A 691 30.98 3.32 -3.52
CA PHE A 691 29.79 3.39 -4.37
C PHE A 691 29.35 2.00 -4.73
N GLU A 692 28.03 1.83 -4.83
CA GLU A 692 27.45 0.69 -5.52
C GLU A 692 27.28 0.98 -7.01
N VAL A 693 27.62 0.00 -7.84
CA VAL A 693 27.47 0.07 -9.29
C VAL A 693 26.26 -0.77 -9.71
N VAL A 694 25.22 -0.10 -10.18
CA VAL A 694 23.96 -0.74 -10.65
C VAL A 694 24.06 -1.00 -12.15
N PRO A 695 24.03 -2.26 -12.63
CA PRO A 695 23.99 -2.56 -14.06
C PRO A 695 22.57 -2.37 -14.61
N GLU A 696 22.45 -2.00 -15.88
CA GLU A 696 21.18 -1.51 -16.43
C GLU A 696 20.06 -2.54 -16.52
N HIS A 697 20.42 -3.84 -16.56
CA HIS A 697 19.46 -4.95 -16.58
C HIS A 697 18.98 -5.38 -15.18
N GLU A 698 19.49 -4.76 -14.12
CA GLU A 698 19.07 -5.00 -12.73
C GLU A 698 18.36 -3.79 -12.11
N MET A 699 18.12 -2.70 -12.87
CA MET A 699 17.46 -1.47 -12.40
C MET A 699 15.97 -1.62 -12.06
N ASP A 700 15.43 -2.83 -12.04
CA ASP A 700 14.06 -3.13 -11.63
C ASP A 700 13.98 -3.48 -10.13
N PHE A 701 12.89 -3.06 -9.49
CA PHE A 701 12.62 -3.27 -8.07
C PHE A 701 12.73 -4.73 -7.63
N GLU A 702 12.45 -5.69 -8.52
CA GLU A 702 12.52 -7.12 -8.21
C GLU A 702 13.93 -7.58 -7.79
N HIS A 703 15.01 -7.05 -8.37
CA HIS A 703 16.36 -7.42 -7.93
C HIS A 703 16.63 -6.90 -6.51
N TYR A 704 16.17 -5.68 -6.23
CA TYR A 704 16.49 -4.92 -5.04
C TYR A 704 15.52 -5.12 -3.85
N LYS A 705 14.39 -5.81 -4.06
CA LYS A 705 13.27 -5.98 -3.12
C LYS A 705 13.61 -6.49 -1.72
N ASN A 706 14.69 -7.27 -1.56
CA ASN A 706 15.09 -7.86 -0.28
C ASN A 706 15.84 -6.89 0.65
N ARG A 707 16.27 -5.72 0.14
CA ARG A 707 17.13 -4.79 0.88
C ARG A 707 16.38 -3.89 1.85
N PRO A 708 17.00 -3.47 2.98
CA PRO A 708 16.32 -2.65 3.97
C PRO A 708 15.94 -1.25 3.45
N GLU A 709 16.70 -0.63 2.54
CA GLU A 709 16.34 0.66 1.96
C GLU A 709 15.08 0.57 1.08
N PHE A 710 14.97 -0.46 0.23
CA PHE A 710 13.87 -0.61 -0.72
C PHE A 710 12.63 -1.31 -0.13
N ARG A 711 12.81 -2.35 0.70
CA ARG A 711 11.70 -3.10 1.30
C ARG A 711 10.88 -2.22 2.25
N ASP A 712 11.57 -1.50 3.13
CA ASP A 712 10.92 -0.79 4.23
C ASP A 712 10.18 0.47 3.74
N GLU A 713 10.66 1.09 2.65
CA GLU A 713 9.98 2.21 1.99
C GLU A 713 8.94 1.78 0.94
N LEU A 714 9.16 0.70 0.18
CA LEU A 714 8.33 0.36 -1.00
C LEU A 714 7.86 -1.10 -1.04
N GLY A 715 8.71 -2.07 -0.65
CA GLY A 715 8.42 -3.52 -0.74
C GLY A 715 7.36 -4.05 0.22
N GLY A 716 6.79 -3.21 1.07
CA GLY A 716 5.61 -3.51 1.88
C GLY A 716 5.85 -4.56 2.97
N ASP A 717 4.77 -5.20 3.41
CA ASP A 717 4.72 -5.95 4.65
C ASP A 717 4.19 -7.40 4.49
N GLY A 718 4.60 -8.07 3.42
CA GLY A 718 4.15 -9.43 3.09
C GLY A 718 4.92 -10.15 1.98
N GLU A 719 4.55 -11.42 1.78
CA GLU A 719 5.36 -12.46 1.12
C GLU A 719 5.58 -12.31 -0.39
N LEU A 720 4.80 -11.46 -1.09
CA LEU A 720 4.89 -11.31 -2.56
C LEU A 720 6.32 -10.98 -3.04
N TYR A 721 7.11 -10.29 -2.20
CA TYR A 721 8.45 -9.84 -2.57
C TYR A 721 9.54 -10.15 -1.54
N GLY A 722 9.21 -10.61 -0.32
CA GLY A 722 10.21 -11.00 0.67
C GLY A 722 9.64 -11.46 2.01
N GLN A 723 10.49 -11.98 2.90
CA GLN A 723 10.10 -12.35 4.27
C GLN A 723 10.03 -11.12 5.20
N ALA A 724 9.16 -11.18 6.21
CA ALA A 724 8.99 -10.13 7.20
C ALA A 724 10.22 -9.94 8.10
N GLN A 725 10.47 -8.71 8.55
CA GLN A 725 11.64 -8.36 9.37
C GLN A 725 11.75 -9.15 10.68
N ASP A 726 10.63 -9.49 11.31
CA ASP A 726 10.62 -10.21 12.58
C ASP A 726 10.74 -11.73 12.44
N ILE A 727 10.74 -12.24 11.19
CA ILE A 727 11.05 -13.63 10.82
C ILE A 727 12.54 -13.76 10.43
N ILE A 728 13.09 -12.78 9.71
CA ILE A 728 14.49 -12.73 9.28
C ILE A 728 15.42 -12.53 10.50
N ARG A 729 16.53 -13.29 10.56
CA ARG A 729 17.59 -13.05 11.55
C ARG A 729 18.52 -11.92 11.07
N PRO A 730 18.79 -10.87 11.88
CA PRO A 730 19.64 -9.74 11.49
C PRO A 730 21.08 -10.10 11.05
N GLY A 731 21.58 -11.28 11.41
CA GLY A 731 22.92 -11.76 11.04
C GLY A 731 22.97 -12.82 9.92
N THR A 732 21.85 -13.13 9.26
CA THR A 732 21.84 -14.04 8.11
C THR A 732 21.66 -13.24 6.82
N PRO A 733 22.71 -13.03 6.00
CA PRO A 733 22.53 -12.43 4.68
C PRO A 733 21.60 -13.34 3.85
N GLY A 734 20.51 -12.76 3.34
CA GLY A 734 19.53 -13.50 2.55
C GLY A 734 20.20 -14.17 1.35
N THR A 735 19.94 -15.47 1.15
CA THR A 735 20.66 -16.28 0.17
C THR A 735 20.37 -15.79 -1.26
N MET A 736 21.33 -15.09 -1.87
CA MET A 736 21.30 -14.68 -3.29
C MET A 736 21.53 -15.87 -4.24
N THR A 737 20.70 -16.92 -4.11
CA THR A 737 20.87 -18.20 -4.81
C THR A 737 19.55 -18.79 -5.33
N THR A 738 18.67 -17.95 -5.86
CA THR A 738 17.60 -18.29 -6.81
C THR A 738 17.33 -17.06 -7.69
N MET A 739 17.53 -17.06 -9.00
CA MET A 739 17.99 -18.13 -9.90
C MET A 739 19.09 -17.65 -10.84
N SER A 740 20.04 -18.53 -11.16
CA SER A 740 20.74 -18.49 -12.44
C SER A 740 21.09 -19.91 -12.87
N ARG A 741 21.30 -20.07 -14.19
CA ARG A 741 21.76 -21.28 -14.89
C ARG A 741 20.76 -22.44 -15.06
N THR A 742 20.22 -22.47 -16.27
CA THR A 742 20.06 -23.64 -17.16
C THR A 742 20.56 -25.00 -16.61
N GLY A 743 19.72 -26.04 -16.72
CA GLY A 743 19.98 -27.32 -16.07
C GLY A 743 21.13 -28.16 -16.62
N THR A 744 21.77 -28.88 -15.70
CA THR A 744 22.34 -30.22 -15.90
C THR A 744 21.79 -31.10 -14.78
N MET A 745 21.47 -32.36 -15.11
CA MET A 745 20.82 -33.29 -14.19
C MET A 745 21.88 -34.24 -13.61
N GLU A 746 22.29 -34.02 -12.36
CA GLU A 746 23.11 -34.98 -11.62
C GLU A 746 22.46 -35.39 -10.30
N THR A 747 22.68 -36.66 -9.95
CA THR A 747 22.02 -37.36 -8.85
C THR A 747 22.69 -37.09 -7.51
N PHE A 748 21.91 -36.76 -6.47
CA PHE A 748 22.40 -36.80 -5.09
C PHE A 748 21.77 -37.97 -4.33
N ASP A 749 22.58 -39.00 -4.08
CA ASP A 749 22.12 -40.25 -3.47
C ASP A 749 22.09 -40.16 -1.93
N SER A 750 21.22 -40.95 -1.29
CA SER A 750 20.79 -40.74 0.09
C SER A 750 21.47 -41.65 1.11
N ARG A 751 22.04 -41.08 2.18
CA ARG A 751 22.45 -41.82 3.40
C ARG A 751 22.17 -41.04 4.69
N GLY A 752 20.99 -41.29 5.27
CA GLY A 752 20.62 -40.88 6.63
C GLY A 752 19.54 -41.83 7.17
N ARG A 753 19.88 -42.72 8.11
CA ARG A 753 19.01 -43.84 8.51
C ARG A 753 17.93 -43.45 9.51
N ARG A 754 16.71 -43.93 9.21
CA ARG A 754 15.69 -44.45 10.15
C ARG A 754 15.37 -43.65 11.42
N SER A 755 14.16 -43.12 11.46
CA SER A 755 13.18 -43.62 12.43
C SER A 755 11.82 -43.75 11.73
N GLY A 756 10.98 -44.69 12.16
CA GLY A 756 9.69 -44.97 11.51
C GLY A 756 8.65 -45.45 12.51
N SER A 757 7.51 -44.77 12.50
CA SER A 757 6.28 -45.21 13.17
C SER A 757 5.15 -45.26 12.14
N ARG A 758 4.29 -46.28 12.19
CA ARG A 758 3.18 -46.50 11.26
C ARG A 758 1.85 -46.29 11.98
N GLY A 759 1.00 -45.43 11.42
CA GLY A 759 -0.44 -45.34 11.70
C GLY A 759 -1.24 -45.54 10.40
N PRO A 760 -2.46 -46.10 10.44
CA PRO A 760 -3.16 -46.60 9.24
C PRO A 760 -3.96 -45.53 8.46
N LEU A 761 -4.34 -45.90 7.22
CA LEU A 761 -5.08 -45.09 6.25
C LEU A 761 -6.60 -45.36 6.25
N ALA A 762 -7.41 -44.30 6.23
CA ALA A 762 -8.76 -44.24 5.65
C ALA A 762 -9.22 -42.75 5.56
N GLY A 763 -9.95 -42.26 4.54
CA GLY A 763 -10.32 -42.85 3.25
C GLY A 763 -11.38 -42.00 2.50
N ARG A 764 -11.34 -41.98 1.15
CA ARG A 764 -12.19 -41.22 0.18
C ARG A 764 -11.88 -39.70 0.09
N SER A 765 -11.63 -39.05 -1.07
CA SER A 765 -12.23 -39.05 -2.44
C SER A 765 -13.49 -38.16 -2.53
N ARG A 766 -13.74 -37.35 -3.57
CA ARG A 766 -13.08 -37.01 -4.88
C ARG A 766 -13.48 -35.54 -5.24
N SER A 767 -12.92 -34.80 -6.20
CA SER A 767 -12.93 -35.06 -7.65
C SER A 767 -11.98 -34.16 -8.46
N ASP A 768 -11.39 -34.71 -9.53
CA ASP A 768 -10.62 -33.98 -10.55
C ASP A 768 -11.46 -33.65 -11.80
N SER A 769 -11.09 -32.58 -12.53
CA SER A 769 -10.97 -32.60 -14.01
C SER A 769 -10.50 -31.26 -14.60
N ARG A 770 -9.40 -31.29 -15.39
CA ARG A 770 -9.30 -30.80 -16.80
C ARG A 770 -9.59 -29.33 -17.18
N ASP A 771 -8.92 -28.70 -18.15
CA ASP A 771 -7.82 -29.09 -19.07
C ASP A 771 -6.89 -27.88 -19.33
N SER A 772 -5.68 -28.11 -19.83
CA SER A 772 -4.86 -27.08 -20.49
C SER A 772 -3.84 -27.72 -21.44
N GLU A 773 -4.04 -27.61 -22.76
CA GLU A 773 -3.07 -28.07 -23.76
C GLU A 773 -2.32 -26.91 -24.46
N GLN A 774 -1.09 -27.25 -24.82
CA GLN A 774 -0.07 -26.59 -25.63
C GLN A 774 -0.43 -25.33 -26.45
N THR A 775 0.50 -24.38 -26.43
CA THR A 775 1.14 -23.91 -27.67
C THR A 775 2.63 -23.71 -27.43
N ALA A 776 3.48 -24.22 -28.32
CA ALA A 776 4.93 -24.13 -28.21
C ALA A 776 5.55 -23.82 -29.57
N VAL A 777 6.37 -22.77 -29.65
CA VAL A 777 7.15 -22.41 -30.85
C VAL A 777 8.54 -22.00 -30.39
N ASN A 778 9.54 -22.84 -30.70
CA ASN A 778 10.95 -22.51 -30.56
C ASN A 778 11.51 -22.18 -31.96
N ALA A 779 12.24 -21.07 -32.07
CA ALA A 779 13.03 -20.73 -33.25
C ALA A 779 14.41 -20.20 -32.79
N PRO A 780 15.54 -20.73 -33.29
CA PRO A 780 16.86 -20.22 -32.94
C PRO A 780 17.20 -18.94 -33.72
N THR A 781 17.85 -17.98 -33.07
CA THR A 781 18.33 -16.76 -33.72
C THR A 781 19.68 -17.00 -34.41
N GLU A 782 19.72 -16.81 -35.73
CA GLU A 782 20.96 -16.92 -36.52
C GLU A 782 21.68 -15.56 -36.59
N TYR A 783 23.01 -15.55 -36.43
CA TYR A 783 23.81 -14.32 -36.44
C TYR A 783 24.38 -14.02 -37.84
N PRO A 784 24.43 -12.74 -38.29
CA PRO A 784 25.01 -12.39 -39.59
C PRO A 784 26.50 -12.74 -39.73
N ARG A 785 26.89 -13.21 -40.92
CA ARG A 785 28.29 -13.51 -41.26
C ARG A 785 29.12 -12.22 -41.26
N GLY A 786 30.20 -12.19 -40.48
CA GLY A 786 31.15 -11.07 -40.44
C GLY A 786 31.89 -10.89 -39.11
N TYR A 787 31.39 -11.46 -38.00
CA TYR A 787 32.09 -11.42 -36.72
C TYR A 787 33.23 -12.44 -36.65
N HIS A 788 34.45 -11.97 -36.37
CA HIS A 788 35.62 -12.81 -36.14
C HIS A 788 35.71 -13.24 -34.67
N HIS A 789 35.91 -14.53 -34.41
CA HIS A 789 36.29 -15.02 -33.08
C HIS A 789 37.77 -14.75 -32.78
N THR A 790 38.06 -14.31 -31.56
CA THR A 790 39.42 -14.29 -31.00
C THR A 790 39.82 -15.70 -30.51
N PRO A 791 40.98 -16.24 -30.91
CA PRO A 791 41.46 -17.52 -30.40
C PRO A 791 41.84 -17.46 -28.90
N ASN A 792 41.45 -18.46 -28.13
CA ASN A 792 41.95 -18.63 -26.75
C ASN A 792 43.40 -19.14 -26.77
N LEU A 793 44.32 -18.39 -26.17
CA LEU A 793 45.71 -18.77 -25.95
C LEU A 793 45.98 -18.93 -24.45
N ARG A 794 45.97 -20.17 -23.94
CA ARG A 794 46.57 -20.48 -22.62
C ARG A 794 46.88 -21.96 -22.39
N ASP A 795 47.92 -22.47 -23.04
CA ASP A 795 48.60 -23.71 -22.64
C ASP A 795 50.12 -23.62 -22.93
N ALA A 796 50.90 -23.33 -21.87
CA ALA A 796 52.36 -23.53 -21.80
C ALA A 796 52.87 -23.22 -20.36
N SER A 797 53.26 -24.29 -19.65
CA SER A 797 54.43 -24.51 -18.77
C SER A 797 55.42 -23.37 -18.41
N PRO A 798 56.31 -23.57 -17.40
CA PRO A 798 56.25 -24.49 -16.23
C PRO A 798 56.69 -23.86 -14.88
N ALA A 799 56.40 -24.54 -13.78
CA ALA A 799 57.23 -24.53 -12.57
C ALA A 799 56.99 -25.82 -11.78
N GLY A 800 58.05 -26.49 -11.33
CA GLY A 800 57.98 -27.68 -10.49
C GLY A 800 59.19 -27.75 -9.56
N SER A 801 59.02 -28.38 -8.40
CA SER A 801 60.10 -28.73 -7.48
C SER A 801 59.68 -29.96 -6.67
N ASP A 802 60.31 -31.09 -6.96
CA ASP A 802 60.17 -32.33 -6.18
C ASP A 802 60.72 -32.18 -4.76
N TYR A 803 60.30 -33.07 -3.85
CA TYR A 803 61.22 -33.72 -2.92
C TYR A 803 60.69 -35.10 -2.48
N SER A 804 61.65 -35.98 -2.14
CA SER A 804 61.55 -37.36 -1.62
C SER A 804 60.44 -37.61 -0.58
N VAL A 805 59.70 -38.74 -0.55
CA VAL A 805 60.05 -40.19 -0.57
C VAL A 805 60.34 -40.79 0.83
N ASP A 806 60.02 -42.09 0.98
CA ASP A 806 60.17 -43.01 2.13
C ASP A 806 59.17 -42.92 3.31
N ASP A 807 58.74 -44.01 3.97
CA ASP A 807 58.61 -45.45 3.58
C ASP A 807 57.66 -46.19 4.60
N THR A 808 57.52 -47.52 4.49
CA THR A 808 57.08 -48.51 5.51
C THR A 808 55.66 -49.10 5.44
N ASN A 809 55.33 -49.64 4.26
CA ASN A 809 55.21 -51.10 4.04
C ASN A 809 54.39 -52.00 5.04
N ARG A 810 53.34 -52.67 4.51
CA ARG A 810 52.74 -54.00 4.87
C ARG A 810 52.04 -54.25 6.23
N GLY A 811 50.82 -54.79 6.11
CA GLY A 811 50.17 -55.68 7.10
C GLY A 811 48.99 -56.44 6.47
N ARG A 812 49.05 -57.77 6.34
CA ARG A 812 48.07 -58.59 5.60
C ARG A 812 47.49 -59.72 6.49
N PHE A 813 46.17 -59.92 6.37
CA PHE A 813 45.43 -61.21 6.48
C PHE A 813 45.36 -61.99 7.81
N LEU A 814 44.14 -62.44 8.13
CA LEU A 814 43.66 -63.79 8.55
C LEU A 814 42.27 -63.56 9.23
N ASP A 815 41.11 -64.10 8.83
CA ASP A 815 40.66 -65.29 8.09
C ASP A 815 40.47 -66.58 8.94
N ILE A 816 39.59 -67.47 8.44
CA ILE A 816 39.23 -68.84 8.89
C ILE A 816 38.02 -68.98 9.86
N GLY A 817 37.03 -69.79 9.42
CA GLY A 817 36.16 -70.61 10.31
C GLY A 817 34.63 -70.36 10.25
N SER A 818 33.73 -71.32 9.99
CA SER A 818 33.68 -72.39 8.96
C SER A 818 32.35 -73.18 9.01
N HIS A 819 31.85 -73.62 7.85
CA HIS A 819 31.04 -74.85 7.60
C HIS A 819 29.54 -75.02 8.00
N LYS A 820 28.79 -75.51 6.98
CA LYS A 820 27.73 -76.56 6.99
C LYS A 820 26.32 -76.20 7.56
N THR A 821 25.18 -76.71 7.04
CA THR A 821 24.89 -77.63 5.91
C THR A 821 23.45 -77.48 5.37
N SER A 822 23.14 -78.20 4.27
CA SER A 822 21.80 -78.65 3.80
C SER A 822 20.84 -77.62 3.17
N GLN A 823 19.91 -78.00 2.26
CA GLN A 823 19.96 -78.97 1.14
C GLN A 823 18.76 -78.67 0.20
N GLU A 824 18.86 -79.04 -1.08
CA GLU A 824 17.74 -79.10 -2.07
C GLU A 824 17.08 -77.76 -2.47
N GLY A 825 16.56 -77.59 -3.70
CA GLY A 825 16.67 -78.42 -4.90
C GLY A 825 15.55 -78.15 -5.92
N LEU A 826 15.90 -78.07 -7.22
CA LEU A 826 14.98 -78.00 -8.38
C LEU A 826 14.12 -76.69 -8.45
N VAL A 827 13.60 -76.15 -9.56
CA VAL A 827 13.71 -76.32 -11.04
C VAL A 827 13.15 -75.01 -11.67
N SER A 828 13.36 -74.62 -12.92
CA SER A 828 14.45 -74.81 -13.91
C SER A 828 14.09 -74.03 -15.20
N ASN A 829 15.09 -73.66 -16.02
CA ASN A 829 14.96 -73.37 -17.47
C ASN A 829 14.14 -72.12 -17.90
N ALA A 830 14.44 -71.45 -19.00
CA ALA A 830 15.68 -71.40 -19.80
C ALA A 830 15.68 -70.11 -20.66
N ALA A 831 16.86 -69.68 -21.14
CA ALA A 831 16.98 -68.59 -22.11
C ALA A 831 17.11 -69.11 -23.55
N ARG A 832 16.52 -68.42 -24.52
CA ARG A 832 16.92 -68.45 -25.95
C ARG A 832 16.36 -67.25 -26.74
N MET A 833 17.20 -66.77 -27.67
CA MET A 833 16.98 -66.12 -28.99
C MET A 833 15.54 -65.73 -29.42
N GLY A 834 15.29 -64.66 -30.21
CA GLY A 834 16.19 -63.74 -30.94
C GLY A 834 15.87 -63.68 -32.44
N GLY A 835 16.05 -62.52 -33.11
CA GLY A 835 15.98 -62.37 -34.58
C GLY A 835 14.75 -61.61 -35.14
N SER A 836 14.90 -61.10 -36.37
CA SER A 836 13.96 -60.26 -37.17
C SER A 836 13.69 -60.92 -38.56
N PRO A 837 13.06 -60.33 -39.62
CA PRO A 837 12.32 -59.06 -39.78
C PRO A 837 10.92 -59.20 -40.52
N PRO A 838 10.59 -58.74 -41.78
CA PRO A 838 9.21 -58.33 -42.16
C PRO A 838 8.54 -59.17 -43.30
N PRO A 839 7.30 -58.86 -43.76
CA PRO A 839 7.06 -58.09 -45.02
C PRO A 839 5.84 -57.10 -44.88
N THR A 840 5.06 -56.55 -45.85
CA THR A 840 4.83 -56.74 -47.32
C THR A 840 4.24 -55.44 -47.97
N LEU A 841 3.75 -55.48 -49.23
CA LEU A 841 3.06 -54.43 -50.02
C LEU A 841 1.89 -55.07 -50.84
N PRO A 842 0.87 -54.34 -51.39
CA PRO A 842 0.97 -53.74 -52.74
C PRO A 842 0.09 -52.47 -53.04
N THR A 843 0.14 -51.95 -54.28
CA THR A 843 -0.65 -50.80 -54.83
C THR A 843 -1.57 -51.24 -55.99
N PRO A 844 -2.46 -50.41 -56.62
CA PRO A 844 -2.05 -49.50 -57.73
C PRO A 844 -2.98 -48.28 -58.11
N ARG A 845 -2.57 -47.54 -59.18
CA ARG A 845 -3.34 -46.69 -60.16
C ARG A 845 -3.52 -45.15 -59.97
N ALA A 846 -3.56 -44.48 -61.14
CA ALA A 846 -3.99 -43.10 -61.47
C ALA A 846 -4.90 -43.16 -62.75
N PRO A 847 -5.57 -42.09 -63.26
CA PRO A 847 -4.93 -41.00 -64.06
C PRO A 847 -5.61 -39.59 -64.02
N SER A 848 -5.13 -38.64 -64.86
CA SER A 848 -5.62 -37.25 -65.09
C SER A 848 -6.70 -37.15 -66.22
N PRO A 849 -7.32 -35.98 -66.60
CA PRO A 849 -6.65 -34.84 -67.32
C PRO A 849 -7.27 -33.38 -67.27
N GLY A 850 -6.53 -32.39 -67.82
CA GLY A 850 -7.05 -31.08 -68.37
C GLY A 850 -7.01 -29.83 -67.45
N GLY A 851 -6.76 -28.58 -67.92
CA GLY A 851 -6.37 -28.04 -69.24
C GLY A 851 -6.24 -26.48 -69.27
N TYR A 852 -5.70 -25.89 -70.37
CA TYR A 852 -5.52 -24.43 -70.68
C TYR A 852 -4.48 -23.64 -69.81
N SER A 853 -3.62 -22.66 -70.19
CA SER A 853 -3.10 -21.94 -71.40
C SER A 853 -3.16 -20.40 -71.19
N ALA A 854 -2.35 -19.46 -71.73
CA ALA A 854 -0.98 -19.39 -72.29
C ALA A 854 -0.65 -17.89 -72.71
N ILE A 855 0.57 -17.60 -73.22
CA ILE A 855 0.97 -16.44 -74.11
C ILE A 855 1.52 -15.09 -73.51
N TYR A 856 2.83 -14.87 -73.75
CA TYR A 856 3.65 -13.68 -74.18
C TYR A 856 3.42 -12.18 -73.81
N GLY A 857 4.56 -11.44 -73.71
CA GLY A 857 4.75 -9.96 -73.80
C GLY A 857 5.64 -9.40 -72.66
N GLY A 858 6.64 -8.50 -72.80
CA GLY A 858 7.08 -7.58 -73.87
C GLY A 858 6.59 -6.13 -73.61
N GLY A 859 7.37 -5.03 -73.61
CA GLY A 859 8.81 -4.77 -73.84
C GLY A 859 9.19 -3.28 -73.58
N ARG A 860 10.42 -2.85 -73.92
CA ARG A 860 11.05 -1.51 -73.68
C ARG A 860 10.25 -0.25 -74.09
N GLY A 861 10.48 0.85 -73.34
CA GLY A 861 10.50 2.26 -73.82
C GLY A 861 9.20 3.07 -73.63
N GLY A 862 9.20 4.41 -73.58
CA GLY A 862 10.32 5.37 -73.50
C GLY A 862 9.98 6.78 -74.03
N SER A 863 10.63 7.84 -73.51
CA SER A 863 10.56 9.26 -73.98
C SER A 863 9.24 10.02 -73.72
N ASN A 864 9.14 11.36 -73.76
CA ASN A 864 10.15 12.40 -74.07
C ASN A 864 9.83 13.81 -73.50
N ALA A 865 10.88 14.63 -73.30
CA ALA A 865 10.93 16.12 -73.28
C ALA A 865 10.08 16.93 -72.25
N SER A 866 10.40 18.18 -71.86
CA SER A 866 11.47 19.11 -72.29
C SER A 866 12.06 19.98 -71.15
N THR A 867 13.35 20.28 -71.24
CA THR A 867 14.19 21.27 -70.49
C THR A 867 13.95 22.74 -70.98
N PRO A 868 14.70 23.82 -70.57
CA PRO A 868 16.02 23.92 -69.90
C PRO A 868 16.24 25.00 -68.79
N ALA A 869 17.45 24.95 -68.18
CA ALA A 869 18.24 26.01 -67.49
C ALA A 869 17.61 26.78 -66.31
N GLY A 870 18.31 27.05 -65.19
CA GLY A 870 19.73 26.89 -64.85
C GLY A 870 20.01 27.55 -63.48
N ASP A 871 21.20 27.62 -62.86
CA ASP A 871 22.55 27.00 -62.97
C ASP A 871 23.21 27.14 -61.54
N ALA A 872 24.47 26.88 -61.17
CA ALA A 872 25.75 26.58 -61.85
C ALA A 872 26.75 25.84 -60.89
N GLU A 873 27.97 25.59 -61.38
CA GLU A 873 29.29 25.46 -60.67
C GLU A 873 29.56 24.40 -59.55
N GLU A 874 30.18 23.30 -60.00
CA GLU A 874 31.51 22.76 -59.61
C GLU A 874 31.80 22.03 -58.26
N ASP A 875 31.88 20.69 -58.39
CA ASP A 875 33.10 19.84 -58.30
C ASP A 875 33.93 19.55 -57.01
N THR A 876 33.71 18.32 -56.52
CA THR A 876 34.73 17.25 -56.26
C THR A 876 35.72 17.26 -55.07
N SER A 877 35.74 16.11 -54.36
CA SER A 877 36.92 15.41 -53.80
C SER A 877 37.68 16.02 -52.59
N TYR A 878 38.59 15.34 -51.88
CA TYR A 878 39.23 14.01 -52.00
C TYR A 878 39.47 13.38 -50.60
N ASP A 879 39.53 12.04 -50.51
CA ASP A 879 40.15 11.29 -49.39
C ASP A 879 41.70 11.33 -49.45
N TYR A 880 42.41 11.26 -48.30
CA TYR A 880 43.25 10.07 -47.94
C TYR A 880 43.97 10.13 -46.57
N PHE A 881 44.36 8.94 -46.06
CA PHE A 881 45.24 8.74 -44.90
C PHE A 881 46.73 8.70 -45.28
N ARG A 882 47.64 9.23 -44.43
CA ARG A 882 48.67 8.44 -43.67
C ARG A 882 49.70 9.26 -42.87
N ARG A 883 50.37 8.55 -41.94
CA ARG A 883 51.67 8.74 -41.24
C ARG A 883 52.60 9.85 -41.79
N GLY A 884 53.41 10.56 -41.00
CA GLY A 884 53.73 10.47 -39.55
C GLY A 884 55.24 10.52 -39.25
N ARG A 885 55.62 10.51 -37.96
CA ARG A 885 56.97 10.57 -37.31
C ARG A 885 57.56 11.96 -36.94
N ASN A 886 58.07 11.97 -35.70
CA ASN A 886 59.24 12.68 -35.16
C ASN A 886 59.29 14.22 -35.22
N LEU A 887 58.98 14.86 -34.08
CA LEU A 887 59.99 15.07 -33.03
C LEU A 887 59.38 14.76 -31.65
#